data_AF-A0A163KSK9-F1
#
_entry.id   AF-A0A163KSK9-F1
#
_cell.length_a   1.000
_cell.length_b   1.000
_cell.length_c   1.000
_cell.angle_alpha   90.00
_cell.angle_beta   90.00
_cell.angle_gamma   90.00
#
_symmetry.space_group_name_H-M   'P 1'
#
loop_
_entity.id
_entity.type
_entity.pdbx_description
1 polymer ?
#
loop_
_entity_poly.entity_id
_entity_poly.type
_entity_poly.pdbx_seq_one_letter_code
_entity_poly.pdbx_strand_id
1 'polypeptide(L)'
;MYWNGVYYPNWRIYRDQPPATLNYNVISHVFYAFAWVKEDGTVYLSDEWADAQIEVPGYEDVPATKGCLNSLAELKKKYTRLRVVLSVGGGGEGSKPFAGVARDPAKRDQFARSSLELVQRFGIDGIDIDWEHPEDRSQGEDYIALLAALRQYLPGPQYTLSSALPAGEWALQHINLHQASYYLDMINLMAYDYSGPWVSKCGHQAQLFTPQSPHSAEAAISCHSAVSYMMRQGVPPNKIILGVPAYGRSFTGTRGVGHSFSGQAGEEGTFEYRDLPRPGSEEHVDERVGAAYCMGGDGGFVTYDNPQTVKMKANYVRQTGLGGLFYWTGTGDASSITEKDRSLVWNADYDPIGHLNAIFSHPATLSSVSSTSEALRSYQDDLDEDIAVFVASQSVSDADSVQRIQAAKGELADLFKKIESVRERAMQTEQTITDMTADIKRLDNTKRNLTLSMTALKRLQMLTTAYEQLRSLSKSRQYRECAQLLQAVIQLVAHFKSYRSIDQIATLSRNVADVQGELLEQVCEDFEVTFAKGDVAQRKAMLAEACLVIDALGDHARTRLVNWYCNTQLREYRQVFRGNDEAGSLDNISRRYSWFNRMMKTYDIEHAAIFPAYWRVNEMLANSYCEGTREDFKAILQRSMRRGDGQTLDVDLLLSCLQETLNFEHSLERRFSNESRSSMDTIVSRDERPHGFSQAISEAFEPYMSLWVESQDKQLATLIPKYRQQPLWNPEEDFSPQAVIPSSTELFHFYRLTLGQCAKLSTGSRLAELSTTFAKYLDQYGQQVLYYFLSERSGAQGPSVEEAILILNTADYCYATCNQLEEKIRGRIDEDFKEKVDLQSQADAFMGIASAIVRVLVRKVEIACEPTWREMRNTPWSKLESVGDQSSYVAELLRHVKETSAEILKSLHKQQYARAFCDNLVDLMANAYIANIIQSKPISEVGAEQMLLDSYVLKKGFTELPILNEETGAAPPASFVKRVNQAMSRIDPLLKTLQVRPSPPEALVQAYLIHIADKSDTNFRKIMDLKGIRKAEQTQLLDLFAAFKASPSHSELVENSTFLTPIQLQAPPSAGTIGSNVGSVMGNMGTQSLASGRFDPAGLGNMLVNAARDGVDRFGSPAPGAQQHAEGGDGKANLNDNLKNIGKFFRRDVGGFRGFGKSEG
;
A
#
# COMPACT_ATOMS: atom_id res chain seq x y z
N MET A 1 -31.62 0.27 25.91
CA MET A 1 -31.42 1.39 24.96
C MET A 1 -30.22 1.02 24.10
N TYR A 2 -30.36 0.99 22.78
CA TYR A 2 -29.28 0.62 21.86
C TYR A 2 -28.36 1.80 21.55
N TRP A 3 -27.09 1.50 21.28
CA TRP A 3 -26.10 2.50 20.90
C TRP A 3 -26.11 2.65 19.38
N ASN A 4 -26.12 3.90 18.94
CA ASN A 4 -25.98 4.28 17.54
C ASN A 4 -24.78 5.22 17.45
N GLY A 5 -23.64 4.68 17.06
CA GLY A 5 -22.35 5.37 17.05
C GLY A 5 -21.89 5.74 15.65
N VAL A 6 -21.14 6.82 15.48
CA VAL A 6 -20.49 7.13 14.20
C VAL A 6 -19.06 7.54 14.42
N TYR A 7 -18.17 7.12 13.54
CA TYR A 7 -16.82 7.69 13.49
C TYR A 7 -16.83 8.95 12.63
N TYR A 8 -16.18 10.01 13.13
CA TYR A 8 -15.93 11.25 12.43
C TYR A 8 -14.42 11.49 12.34
N PRO A 9 -13.80 11.26 11.17
CA PRO A 9 -12.41 11.59 10.96
C PRO A 9 -12.16 13.10 10.85
N ASN A 10 -11.06 13.58 11.42
CA ASN A 10 -10.72 14.99 11.52
C ASN A 10 -10.49 15.62 10.15
N TRP A 11 -9.96 14.87 9.18
CA TRP A 11 -9.78 15.33 7.81
C TRP A 11 -11.08 15.56 7.04
N ARG A 12 -12.25 15.15 7.57
CA ARG A 12 -13.56 15.44 6.94
C ARG A 12 -13.86 16.93 6.89
N ILE A 13 -13.32 17.73 7.82
CA ILE A 13 -13.51 19.19 7.80
C ILE A 13 -12.95 19.83 6.52
N TYR A 14 -11.89 19.25 5.93
CA TYR A 14 -11.28 19.75 4.70
C TYR A 14 -12.07 19.43 3.44
N ARG A 15 -13.12 18.59 3.54
CA ARG A 15 -14.08 18.32 2.47
C ARG A 15 -15.41 19.07 2.68
N ASP A 16 -15.36 20.20 3.40
CA ASP A 16 -16.52 21.03 3.77
C ASP A 16 -17.62 20.25 4.51
N GLN A 17 -17.23 19.24 5.30
CA GLN A 17 -18.14 18.41 6.09
C GLN A 17 -17.91 18.61 7.59
N PRO A 18 -18.30 19.76 8.18
CA PRO A 18 -18.12 20.00 9.61
C PRO A 18 -18.97 19.03 10.45
N PRO A 19 -18.67 18.87 11.76
CA PRO A 19 -19.40 17.94 12.63
C PRO A 19 -20.93 18.15 12.61
N ALA A 20 -21.37 19.40 12.47
CA ALA A 20 -22.78 19.78 12.36
C ALA A 20 -23.56 19.11 11.19
N THR A 21 -22.88 18.52 10.20
CA THR A 21 -23.51 17.77 9.10
C THR A 21 -24.13 16.43 9.55
N LEU A 22 -23.76 15.91 10.72
CA LEU A 22 -24.27 14.66 11.25
C LEU A 22 -25.67 14.80 11.87
N ASN A 23 -26.50 13.75 11.78
CA ASN A 23 -27.85 13.73 12.36
C ASN A 23 -27.89 13.30 13.84
N TYR A 24 -27.73 14.27 14.73
CA TYR A 24 -27.70 14.04 16.18
C TYR A 24 -29.06 13.65 16.81
N ASN A 25 -30.16 13.63 16.05
CA ASN A 25 -31.45 13.13 16.57
C ASN A 25 -31.45 11.60 16.74
N VAL A 26 -30.60 10.90 15.98
CA VAL A 26 -30.46 9.43 16.02
C VAL A 26 -29.09 8.96 16.49
N ILE A 27 -28.07 9.80 16.38
CA ILE A 27 -26.71 9.49 16.82
C ILE A 27 -26.59 9.68 18.34
N SER A 28 -26.13 8.64 19.01
CA SER A 28 -25.88 8.63 20.46
C SER A 28 -24.40 8.84 20.82
N HIS A 29 -23.49 8.37 19.97
CA HIS A 29 -22.05 8.41 20.20
C HIS A 29 -21.33 8.91 18.95
N VAL A 30 -20.36 9.80 19.12
CA VAL A 30 -19.41 10.20 18.07
C VAL A 30 -18.01 9.80 18.52
N PHE A 31 -17.36 8.95 17.73
CA PHE A 31 -15.95 8.61 17.88
C PHE A 31 -15.15 9.57 16.99
N TYR A 32 -14.52 10.56 17.61
CA TYR A 32 -13.71 11.55 16.90
C TYR A 32 -12.33 10.96 16.60
N ALA A 33 -12.02 10.77 15.33
CA ALA A 33 -10.79 10.14 14.85
C ALA A 33 -9.88 11.19 14.20
N PHE A 34 -8.57 11.28 14.40
CA PHE A 34 -7.77 10.51 15.35
C PHE A 34 -6.94 11.43 16.24
N ALA A 35 -6.61 10.93 17.43
CA ALA A 35 -5.40 11.30 18.16
C ALA A 35 -4.35 10.21 17.97
N TRP A 36 -3.06 10.55 18.12
CA TRP A 36 -1.95 9.61 18.02
C TRP A 36 -1.14 9.55 19.30
N VAL A 37 -0.23 8.57 19.37
CA VAL A 37 0.60 8.29 20.54
C VAL A 37 2.08 8.42 20.17
N LYS A 38 2.89 9.02 21.03
CA LYS A 38 4.36 9.06 20.88
C LYS A 38 5.01 7.82 21.49
N GLU A 39 6.27 7.55 21.14
CA GLU A 39 7.03 6.43 21.72
C GLU A 39 7.20 6.48 23.24
N ASP A 40 7.04 7.65 23.87
CA ASP A 40 7.08 7.83 25.33
C ASP A 40 5.73 7.57 26.03
N GLY A 41 4.68 7.27 25.25
CA GLY A 41 3.31 7.05 25.73
C GLY A 41 2.44 8.30 25.70
N THR A 42 2.93 9.48 25.32
CA THR A 42 2.10 10.69 25.30
C THR A 42 1.09 10.67 24.16
N VAL A 43 -0.21 10.78 24.49
CA VAL A 43 -1.30 10.95 23.53
C VAL A 43 -1.42 12.41 23.13
N TYR A 44 -1.52 12.68 21.83
CA TYR A 44 -1.62 14.03 21.26
C TYR A 44 -2.57 14.05 20.04
N LEU A 45 -3.08 15.23 19.72
CA LEU A 45 -3.97 15.46 18.56
C LEU A 45 -3.22 15.16 17.26
N SER A 46 -3.78 14.35 16.36
CA SER A 46 -3.08 14.01 15.11
C SER A 46 -3.05 15.19 14.14
N ASP A 47 -4.06 16.07 14.19
CA ASP A 47 -4.15 17.28 13.40
C ASP A 47 -4.64 18.44 14.29
N GLU A 48 -3.71 19.09 14.98
CA GLU A 48 -4.06 20.18 15.90
C GLU A 48 -4.79 21.35 15.20
N TRP A 49 -4.58 21.53 13.89
CA TRP A 49 -5.31 22.52 13.10
C TRP A 49 -6.79 22.16 12.99
N ALA A 50 -7.12 20.97 12.46
CA ALA A 50 -8.51 20.50 12.36
C ALA A 50 -9.20 20.35 13.73
N ASP A 51 -8.45 19.84 14.71
CA ASP A 51 -8.97 19.42 16.00
C ASP A 51 -9.29 20.62 16.91
N ALA A 52 -8.45 21.66 16.89
CA ALA A 52 -8.49 22.76 17.87
C ALA A 52 -8.49 24.19 17.30
N GLN A 53 -8.10 24.41 16.03
CA GLN A 53 -7.80 25.76 15.53
C GLN A 53 -8.66 26.24 14.36
N ILE A 54 -9.02 25.36 13.42
CA ILE A 54 -9.78 25.70 12.20
C ILE A 54 -11.14 26.31 12.57
N GLU A 55 -11.59 27.31 11.82
CA GLU A 55 -12.92 27.89 12.07
C GLU A 55 -14.00 26.93 11.61
N VAL A 56 -14.83 26.48 12.56
CA VAL A 56 -16.00 25.64 12.28
C VAL A 56 -17.23 26.55 12.34
N PRO A 57 -18.01 26.66 11.25
CA PRO A 57 -19.18 27.53 11.22
C PRO A 57 -20.21 27.10 12.26
N GLY A 58 -20.92 28.09 12.81
CA GLY A 58 -22.04 27.84 13.71
C GLY A 58 -23.20 27.14 12.97
N TYR A 59 -24.02 26.41 13.71
CA TYR A 59 -25.16 25.68 13.18
C TYR A 59 -26.39 25.92 14.05
N GLU A 60 -27.42 26.55 13.48
CA GLU A 60 -28.61 26.99 14.21
C GLU A 60 -28.22 27.83 15.44
N ASP A 61 -28.64 27.41 16.65
CA ASP A 61 -28.33 28.07 17.92
C ASP A 61 -26.93 27.71 18.47
N VAL A 62 -26.16 26.86 17.77
CA VAL A 62 -24.80 26.49 18.16
C VAL A 62 -23.82 27.52 17.59
N PRO A 63 -23.02 28.22 18.42
CA PRO A 63 -22.11 29.24 17.94
C PRO A 63 -20.97 28.65 17.10
N ALA A 64 -20.35 29.49 16.27
CA ALA A 64 -19.11 29.13 15.60
C ALA A 64 -17.99 28.89 16.62
N THR A 65 -17.14 27.91 16.36
CA THR A 65 -16.05 27.50 17.26
C THR A 65 -14.73 27.36 16.51
N LYS A 66 -13.62 27.25 17.24
CA LYS A 66 -12.32 26.87 16.68
C LYS A 66 -12.05 25.41 16.97
N GLY A 67 -11.83 24.60 15.93
CA GLY A 67 -11.59 23.16 16.01
C GLY A 67 -12.87 22.33 16.09
N CYS A 68 -12.83 21.15 15.48
CA CYS A 68 -13.97 20.23 15.47
C CYS A 68 -14.30 19.66 16.86
N LEU A 69 -13.32 19.48 17.75
CA LEU A 69 -13.57 19.00 19.11
C LEU A 69 -14.37 20.00 19.94
N ASN A 70 -14.07 21.30 19.81
CA ASN A 70 -14.85 22.35 20.47
C ASN A 70 -16.26 22.46 19.88
N SER A 71 -16.40 22.29 18.55
CA SER A 71 -17.72 22.26 17.89
C SER A 71 -18.58 21.12 18.45
N LEU A 72 -18.02 19.92 18.59
CA LEU A 72 -18.69 18.77 19.18
C LEU A 72 -19.03 19.00 20.67
N ALA A 73 -18.15 19.67 21.42
CA ALA A 73 -18.42 20.02 22.81
C ALA A 73 -19.61 21.01 22.95
N GLU A 74 -19.77 21.96 22.03
CA GLU A 74 -20.95 22.83 21.98
C GLU A 74 -22.22 22.06 21.54
N LEU A 75 -22.10 21.16 20.55
CA LEU A 75 -23.21 20.32 20.09
C LEU A 75 -23.76 19.41 21.21
N LYS A 76 -22.90 18.90 22.10
CA LYS A 76 -23.32 18.13 23.29
C LYS A 76 -24.24 18.92 24.22
N LYS A 77 -24.10 20.24 24.31
CA LYS A 77 -24.96 21.08 25.16
C LYS A 77 -26.39 21.11 24.63
N LYS A 78 -26.55 21.03 23.30
CA LYS A 78 -27.85 20.93 22.63
C LYS A 78 -28.40 19.50 22.68
N TYR A 79 -27.58 18.52 22.35
CA TYR A 79 -27.95 17.11 22.35
C TYR A 79 -27.43 16.42 23.61
N THR A 80 -28.13 16.59 24.73
CA THR A 80 -27.67 16.16 26.07
C THR A 80 -27.43 14.66 26.24
N ARG A 81 -27.91 13.82 25.30
CA ARG A 81 -27.68 12.38 25.26
C ARG A 81 -26.44 11.99 24.43
N LEU A 82 -25.86 12.93 23.69
CA LEU A 82 -24.70 12.71 22.84
C LEU A 82 -23.45 12.52 23.69
N ARG A 83 -22.71 11.46 23.41
CA ARG A 83 -21.36 11.22 23.94
C ARG A 83 -20.33 11.41 22.84
N VAL A 84 -19.24 12.10 23.14
CA VAL A 84 -18.11 12.30 22.23
C VAL A 84 -16.90 11.61 22.83
N VAL A 85 -16.32 10.68 22.08
CA VAL A 85 -15.21 9.82 22.52
C VAL A 85 -14.05 10.04 21.55
N LEU A 86 -12.86 10.36 22.07
CA LEU A 86 -11.69 10.56 21.21
C LEU A 86 -11.03 9.22 20.89
N SER A 87 -10.94 8.89 19.61
CA SER A 87 -10.29 7.67 19.13
C SER A 87 -8.79 7.89 18.94
N VAL A 88 -7.99 7.06 19.61
CA VAL A 88 -6.53 7.12 19.61
C VAL A 88 -5.99 5.93 18.81
N GLY A 89 -5.23 6.22 17.75
CA GLY A 89 -4.64 5.21 16.88
C GLY A 89 -5.12 5.30 15.43
N GLY A 90 -5.63 4.19 14.91
CA GLY A 90 -6.02 3.98 13.51
C GLY A 90 -4.94 3.28 12.70
N GLY A 91 -5.26 2.92 11.45
CA GLY A 91 -4.33 2.27 10.52
C GLY A 91 -3.05 3.09 10.23
N GLY A 92 -1.97 2.40 9.83
CA GLY A 92 -0.72 3.05 9.42
C GLY A 92 0.13 3.59 10.58
N GLU A 93 0.63 4.83 10.46
CA GLU A 93 1.57 5.45 11.42
C GLU A 93 1.00 5.57 12.84
N GLY A 94 -0.31 5.78 12.98
CA GLY A 94 -0.98 6.00 14.28
C GLY A 94 -0.90 4.79 15.23
N SER A 95 -0.84 3.57 14.67
CA SER A 95 -0.78 2.32 15.45
C SER A 95 0.64 1.86 15.79
N LYS A 96 1.69 2.37 15.13
CA LYS A 96 3.07 1.86 15.28
C LYS A 96 3.61 1.87 16.71
N PRO A 97 3.37 2.91 17.54
CA PRO A 97 3.97 2.97 18.87
C PRO A 97 3.26 2.12 19.91
N PHE A 98 2.06 1.58 19.63
CA PHE A 98 1.24 0.89 20.63
C PHE A 98 1.95 -0.29 21.29
N ALA A 99 2.56 -1.19 20.52
CA ALA A 99 3.25 -2.35 21.10
C ALA A 99 4.36 -1.93 22.08
N GLY A 100 5.13 -0.89 21.74
CA GLY A 100 6.19 -0.35 22.58
C GLY A 100 5.69 0.37 23.83
N VAL A 101 4.56 1.08 23.72
CA VAL A 101 3.92 1.80 24.83
C VAL A 101 3.17 0.85 25.76
N ALA A 102 2.42 -0.10 25.20
CA ALA A 102 1.64 -1.07 25.94
C ALA A 102 2.53 -1.99 26.77
N ARG A 103 3.76 -2.31 26.34
CA ARG A 103 4.71 -3.15 27.09
C ARG A 103 5.29 -2.48 28.34
N ASP A 104 5.47 -1.16 28.31
CA ASP A 104 6.17 -0.42 29.38
C ASP A 104 5.18 0.20 30.39
N PRO A 105 5.21 -0.18 31.68
CA PRO A 105 4.31 0.36 32.69
C PRO A 105 4.33 1.89 32.81
N ALA A 106 5.50 2.52 32.67
CA ALA A 106 5.62 3.97 32.80
C ALA A 106 4.99 4.69 31.58
N LYS A 107 5.14 4.10 30.39
CA LYS A 107 4.52 4.63 29.17
C LYS A 107 3.01 4.41 29.17
N ARG A 108 2.52 3.27 29.68
CA ARG A 108 1.07 3.05 29.91
C ARG A 108 0.48 4.10 30.84
N ASP A 109 1.18 4.45 31.92
CA ASP A 109 0.74 5.50 32.84
C ASP A 109 0.72 6.88 32.18
N GLN A 110 1.76 7.23 31.43
CA GLN A 110 1.83 8.45 30.63
C GLN A 110 0.69 8.52 29.59
N PHE A 111 0.38 7.39 28.95
CA PHE A 111 -0.74 7.26 28.01
C PHE A 111 -2.08 7.56 28.68
N ALA A 112 -2.34 6.93 29.82
CA ALA A 112 -3.59 7.12 30.55
C ALA A 112 -3.74 8.56 31.06
N ARG A 113 -2.66 9.15 31.58
CA ARG A 113 -2.63 10.53 32.08
C ARG A 113 -2.85 11.57 30.96
N SER A 114 -2.10 11.47 29.87
CA SER A 114 -2.25 12.40 28.73
C SER A 114 -3.61 12.26 28.04
N SER A 115 -4.16 11.04 28.01
CA SER A 115 -5.54 10.81 27.55
C SER A 115 -6.57 11.55 28.42
N LEU A 116 -6.46 11.46 29.75
CA LEU A 116 -7.33 12.19 30.67
C LEU A 116 -7.21 13.71 30.49
N GLU A 117 -6.00 14.23 30.28
CA GLU A 117 -5.76 15.65 30.03
C GLU A 117 -6.50 16.14 28.77
N LEU A 118 -6.48 15.38 27.68
CA LEU A 118 -7.22 15.73 26.46
C LEU A 118 -8.73 15.67 26.68
N VAL A 119 -9.22 14.62 27.36
CA VAL A 119 -10.64 14.47 27.69
C VAL A 119 -11.15 15.68 28.48
N GLN A 120 -10.39 16.11 29.49
CA GLN A 120 -10.71 17.28 30.31
C GLN A 120 -10.56 18.61 29.54
N ARG A 121 -9.52 18.74 28.72
CA ARG A 121 -9.25 19.96 27.93
C ARG A 121 -10.40 20.30 26.99
N PHE A 122 -10.99 19.31 26.34
CA PHE A 122 -12.06 19.50 25.37
C PHE A 122 -13.47 19.20 25.92
N GLY A 123 -13.59 18.74 27.16
CA GLY A 123 -14.89 18.43 27.77
C GLY A 123 -15.64 17.27 27.08
N ILE A 124 -14.89 16.33 26.51
CA ILE A 124 -15.41 15.12 25.86
C ILE A 124 -15.59 13.99 26.90
N ASP A 125 -16.18 12.87 26.51
CA ASP A 125 -16.70 11.85 27.44
C ASP A 125 -15.81 10.62 27.59
N GLY A 126 -14.72 10.49 26.83
CA GLY A 126 -13.99 9.23 26.85
C GLY A 126 -12.91 9.07 25.80
N ILE A 127 -12.35 7.86 25.78
CA ILE A 127 -11.30 7.41 24.86
C ILE A 127 -11.74 6.12 24.18
N ASP A 128 -11.45 6.02 22.91
CA ASP A 128 -11.54 4.80 22.11
C ASP A 128 -10.13 4.39 21.69
N ILE A 129 -9.79 3.11 21.86
CA ILE A 129 -8.48 2.59 21.45
C ILE A 129 -8.61 1.82 20.15
N ASP A 130 -7.93 2.33 19.13
CA ASP A 130 -7.90 1.76 17.79
C ASP A 130 -6.50 1.21 17.48
N TRP A 131 -6.15 0.11 18.17
CA TRP A 131 -4.96 -0.69 17.92
C TRP A 131 -5.38 -2.07 17.39
N GLU A 132 -5.46 -2.18 16.06
CA GLU A 132 -6.20 -3.27 15.41
C GLU A 132 -5.48 -4.63 15.37
N HIS A 133 -4.14 -4.65 15.45
CA HIS A 133 -3.35 -5.85 15.15
C HIS A 133 -2.28 -6.17 16.21
N PRO A 134 -2.63 -6.56 17.45
CA PRO A 134 -1.68 -7.24 18.32
C PRO A 134 -1.17 -8.53 17.65
N GLU A 135 0.15 -8.65 17.47
CA GLU A 135 0.76 -9.71 16.65
C GLU A 135 0.86 -11.05 17.38
N ASP A 136 0.88 -11.03 18.72
CA ASP A 136 1.04 -12.21 19.56
C ASP A 136 0.34 -12.05 20.91
N ARG A 137 0.33 -13.15 21.68
CA ARG A 137 -0.31 -13.20 23.01
C ARG A 137 0.35 -12.28 24.05
N SER A 138 1.65 -11.99 23.93
CA SER A 138 2.33 -11.04 24.82
C SER A 138 1.82 -9.63 24.57
N GLN A 139 1.70 -9.22 23.31
CA GLN A 139 1.10 -7.93 22.95
C GLN A 139 -0.36 -7.86 23.40
N GLY A 140 -1.10 -8.97 23.32
CA GLY A 140 -2.46 -9.06 23.87
C GLY A 140 -2.52 -8.83 25.39
N GLU A 141 -1.61 -9.42 26.17
CA GLU A 141 -1.52 -9.18 27.62
C GLU A 141 -1.12 -7.73 27.95
N ASP A 142 -0.17 -7.18 27.20
CA ASP A 142 0.23 -5.77 27.29
C ASP A 142 -0.95 -4.84 26.95
N TYR A 143 -1.78 -5.21 25.99
CA TYR A 143 -2.98 -4.46 25.63
C TYR A 143 -3.98 -4.43 26.79
N ILE A 144 -4.23 -5.58 27.44
CA ILE A 144 -5.06 -5.63 28.64
C ILE A 144 -4.48 -4.75 29.76
N ALA A 145 -3.17 -4.74 29.94
CA ALA A 145 -2.52 -3.88 30.94
C ALA A 145 -2.70 -2.38 30.63
N LEU A 146 -2.69 -1.99 29.36
CA LEU A 146 -3.00 -0.63 28.91
C LEU A 146 -4.46 -0.26 29.20
N LEU A 147 -5.41 -1.14 28.89
CA LEU A 147 -6.83 -0.93 29.20
C LEU A 147 -7.09 -0.80 30.70
N ALA A 148 -6.40 -1.61 31.51
CA ALA A 148 -6.47 -1.52 32.96
C ALA A 148 -5.95 -0.18 33.49
N ALA A 149 -4.82 0.32 32.96
CA ALA A 149 -4.27 1.62 33.31
C ALA A 149 -5.23 2.76 32.90
N LEU A 150 -5.77 2.73 31.68
CA LEU A 150 -6.76 3.69 31.23
C LEU A 150 -8.00 3.72 32.14
N ARG A 151 -8.53 2.56 32.54
CA ARG A 151 -9.72 2.49 33.40
C ARG A 151 -9.47 3.07 34.80
N GLN A 152 -8.24 3.06 35.31
CA GLN A 152 -7.90 3.71 36.58
C GLN A 152 -8.00 5.24 36.49
N TYR A 153 -7.56 5.83 35.37
CA TYR A 153 -7.61 7.28 35.14
C TYR A 153 -8.97 7.75 34.62
N LEU A 154 -9.70 6.88 33.92
CA LEU A 154 -11.01 7.14 33.30
C LEU A 154 -12.07 6.18 33.90
N PRO A 155 -12.43 6.35 35.19
CA PRO A 155 -13.36 5.45 35.86
C PRO A 155 -14.78 5.52 35.25
N GLY A 156 -15.39 4.35 35.05
CA GLY A 156 -16.80 4.24 34.71
C GLY A 156 -17.69 4.51 35.92
N PRO A 157 -18.92 5.03 35.75
CA PRO A 157 -19.60 5.35 34.49
C PRO A 157 -19.37 6.79 34.00
N GLN A 158 -18.44 7.53 34.62
CA GLN A 158 -18.19 8.94 34.25
C GLN A 158 -17.61 9.07 32.84
N TYR A 159 -16.62 8.23 32.52
CA TYR A 159 -15.96 8.21 31.23
C TYR A 159 -16.25 6.92 30.47
N THR A 160 -16.42 7.06 29.16
CA THR A 160 -16.58 5.94 28.22
C THR A 160 -15.19 5.47 27.79
N LEU A 161 -14.92 4.16 27.94
CA LEU A 161 -13.74 3.54 27.35
C LEU A 161 -14.18 2.47 26.36
N SER A 162 -13.77 2.61 25.11
CA SER A 162 -14.05 1.66 24.04
C SER A 162 -12.79 1.20 23.34
N SER A 163 -12.94 0.17 22.51
CA SER A 163 -11.91 -0.24 21.58
C SER A 163 -12.51 -0.65 20.24
N ALA A 164 -11.90 -0.20 19.16
CA ALA A 164 -12.13 -0.70 17.82
C ALA A 164 -11.31 -1.98 17.61
N LEU A 165 -11.95 -3.09 17.24
CA LEU A 165 -11.29 -4.36 16.97
C LEU A 165 -11.77 -4.95 15.63
N PRO A 166 -10.87 -5.57 14.85
CA PRO A 166 -11.24 -6.21 13.59
C PRO A 166 -12.11 -7.45 13.83
N ALA A 167 -12.91 -7.82 12.83
CA ALA A 167 -13.76 -9.01 12.89
C ALA A 167 -13.03 -10.35 12.65
N GLY A 168 -11.73 -10.32 12.37
CA GLY A 168 -10.93 -11.52 12.09
C GLY A 168 -10.45 -12.24 13.35
N GLU A 169 -10.72 -13.56 13.44
CA GLU A 169 -10.21 -14.42 14.53
C GLU A 169 -8.67 -14.39 14.62
N TRP A 170 -7.99 -14.20 13.49
CA TRP A 170 -6.53 -14.11 13.41
C TRP A 170 -5.92 -13.03 14.31
N ALA A 171 -6.63 -11.92 14.56
CA ALA A 171 -6.22 -10.85 15.46
C ALA A 171 -6.84 -11.02 16.85
N LEU A 172 -8.14 -11.32 16.91
CA LEU A 172 -8.88 -11.43 18.17
C LEU A 172 -8.34 -12.55 19.08
N GLN A 173 -7.77 -13.63 18.52
CA GLN A 173 -7.21 -14.75 19.28
C GLN A 173 -6.01 -14.37 20.17
N HIS A 174 -5.34 -13.26 19.89
CA HIS A 174 -4.21 -12.80 20.69
C HIS A 174 -4.65 -12.04 21.95
N ILE A 175 -5.88 -11.53 21.98
CA ILE A 175 -6.40 -10.69 23.07
C ILE A 175 -7.28 -11.54 24.00
N ASN A 176 -7.09 -11.41 25.32
CA ASN A 176 -8.03 -11.97 26.28
C ASN A 176 -9.32 -11.13 26.32
N LEU A 177 -10.25 -11.42 25.39
CA LEU A 177 -11.47 -10.64 25.19
C LEU A 177 -12.38 -10.61 26.43
N HIS A 178 -12.48 -11.72 27.16
CA HIS A 178 -13.19 -11.76 28.44
C HIS A 178 -12.62 -10.71 29.41
N GLN A 179 -11.29 -10.68 29.55
CA GLN A 179 -10.63 -9.73 30.44
C GLN A 179 -10.76 -8.27 29.95
N ALA A 180 -10.62 -8.04 28.64
CA ALA A 180 -10.83 -6.73 28.02
C ALA A 180 -12.24 -6.19 28.33
N SER A 181 -13.24 -7.07 28.27
CA SER A 181 -14.64 -6.69 28.51
C SER A 181 -14.93 -6.18 29.91
N TYR A 182 -14.09 -6.47 30.92
CA TYR A 182 -14.22 -5.85 32.25
C TYR A 182 -13.80 -4.39 32.27
N TYR A 183 -12.80 -4.04 31.46
CA TYR A 183 -12.28 -2.67 31.39
C TYR A 183 -13.02 -1.82 30.37
N LEU A 184 -13.64 -2.40 29.35
CA LEU A 184 -14.33 -1.66 28.28
C LEU A 184 -15.82 -1.52 28.55
N ASP A 185 -16.40 -0.37 28.19
CA ASP A 185 -17.85 -0.15 28.16
C ASP A 185 -18.47 -0.73 26.88
N MET A 186 -17.73 -0.63 25.76
CA MET A 186 -18.05 -1.27 24.47
C MET A 186 -16.82 -1.73 23.72
N ILE A 187 -17.04 -2.66 22.81
CA ILE A 187 -16.12 -3.04 21.75
C ILE A 187 -16.82 -2.76 20.42
N ASN A 188 -16.23 -1.87 19.64
CA ASN A 188 -16.64 -1.54 18.27
C ASN A 188 -16.05 -2.60 17.33
N LEU A 189 -16.85 -3.60 16.98
CA LEU A 189 -16.43 -4.69 16.10
C LEU A 189 -16.55 -4.28 14.63
N MET A 190 -15.41 -4.10 13.96
CA MET A 190 -15.31 -3.71 12.54
C MET A 190 -15.70 -4.88 11.63
N ALA A 191 -17.01 -5.10 11.52
CA ALA A 191 -17.61 -6.22 10.79
C ALA A 191 -17.77 -5.93 9.28
N TYR A 192 -16.68 -5.50 8.67
CA TYR A 192 -16.54 -5.15 7.25
C TYR A 192 -15.11 -5.38 6.77
N ASP A 193 -14.79 -5.03 5.53
CA ASP A 193 -13.51 -5.34 4.87
C ASP A 193 -13.19 -6.85 4.80
N TYR A 194 -14.21 -7.70 4.63
CA TYR A 194 -14.00 -9.13 4.37
C TYR A 194 -13.50 -9.43 2.95
N SER A 195 -13.68 -8.49 2.01
CA SER A 195 -13.27 -8.63 0.62
C SER A 195 -12.84 -7.27 0.07
N GLY A 196 -11.67 -7.21 -0.55
CA GLY A 196 -11.08 -6.02 -1.15
C GLY A 196 -9.97 -6.38 -2.14
N PRO A 197 -9.10 -5.44 -2.57
CA PRO A 197 -8.04 -5.70 -3.55
C PRO A 197 -7.02 -6.75 -3.12
N TRP A 198 -6.95 -7.09 -1.83
CA TRP A 198 -6.07 -8.13 -1.28
C TRP A 198 -6.55 -9.57 -1.50
N VAL A 199 -7.78 -9.79 -1.99
CA VAL A 199 -8.28 -11.14 -2.32
C VAL A 199 -8.23 -11.39 -3.83
N SER A 200 -8.16 -12.67 -4.24
CA SER A 200 -8.06 -13.05 -5.67
C SER A 200 -9.41 -13.16 -6.41
N LYS A 201 -10.51 -13.16 -5.66
CA LYS A 201 -11.89 -13.26 -6.16
C LYS A 201 -12.73 -12.22 -5.44
N CYS A 202 -13.64 -11.56 -6.16
CA CYS A 202 -14.51 -10.57 -5.54
C CYS A 202 -15.54 -11.26 -4.64
N GLY A 203 -15.82 -10.65 -3.50
CA GLY A 203 -16.81 -11.08 -2.52
C GLY A 203 -17.54 -9.90 -1.92
N HIS A 204 -18.46 -10.17 -0.99
CA HIS A 204 -19.13 -9.12 -0.23
C HIS A 204 -18.21 -8.60 0.88
N GLN A 205 -18.07 -7.28 1.00
CA GLN A 205 -17.18 -6.71 2.01
C GLN A 205 -17.76 -6.74 3.43
N ALA A 206 -19.09 -6.80 3.59
CA ALA A 206 -19.78 -6.60 4.87
C ALA A 206 -20.98 -7.53 5.06
N GLN A 207 -20.85 -8.79 4.64
CA GLN A 207 -21.91 -9.80 4.76
C GLN A 207 -22.29 -10.10 6.23
N LEU A 208 -23.60 -10.17 6.50
CA LEU A 208 -24.14 -10.50 7.81
C LEU A 208 -23.92 -11.97 8.19
N PHE A 209 -24.18 -12.88 7.24
CA PHE A 209 -24.04 -14.33 7.43
C PHE A 209 -23.03 -14.93 6.46
N THR A 210 -22.38 -16.00 6.91
CA THR A 210 -21.45 -16.78 6.10
C THR A 210 -22.23 -17.50 4.98
N PRO A 211 -21.79 -17.41 3.71
CA PRO A 211 -22.42 -18.14 2.61
C PRO A 211 -22.30 -19.66 2.81
N GLN A 212 -23.29 -20.42 2.34
CA GLN A 212 -23.29 -21.89 2.45
C GLN A 212 -22.09 -22.56 1.76
N SER A 213 -21.56 -21.92 0.72
CA SER A 213 -20.38 -22.39 -0.03
C SER A 213 -19.45 -21.21 -0.25
N PRO A 214 -18.60 -20.86 0.74
CA PRO A 214 -17.66 -19.76 0.61
C PRO A 214 -16.61 -20.09 -0.46
N HIS A 215 -16.31 -19.13 -1.33
CA HIS A 215 -15.40 -19.32 -2.45
C HIS A 215 -13.91 -19.10 -2.08
N SER A 216 -13.65 -18.62 -0.86
CA SER A 216 -12.34 -18.46 -0.24
C SER A 216 -12.48 -18.50 1.30
N ALA A 217 -11.35 -18.54 2.02
CA ALA A 217 -11.36 -18.51 3.49
C ALA A 217 -11.85 -17.15 4.03
N GLU A 218 -11.51 -16.05 3.36
CA GLU A 218 -11.94 -14.69 3.69
C GLU A 218 -13.46 -14.54 3.50
N ALA A 219 -14.00 -15.13 2.43
CA ALA A 219 -15.43 -15.18 2.17
C ALA A 219 -16.22 -16.03 3.19
N ALA A 220 -15.54 -16.80 4.05
CA ALA A 220 -16.19 -17.52 5.15
C ALA A 220 -16.43 -16.63 6.39
N ILE A 221 -15.75 -15.48 6.49
CA ILE A 221 -15.88 -14.53 7.60
C ILE A 221 -17.16 -13.70 7.41
N SER A 222 -17.94 -13.52 8.47
CA SER A 222 -19.16 -12.71 8.47
C SER A 222 -19.35 -11.98 9.79
N CYS A 223 -20.30 -11.03 9.81
CA CYS A 223 -20.71 -10.37 11.05
C CYS A 223 -21.10 -11.42 12.12
N HIS A 224 -21.87 -12.44 11.73
CA HIS A 224 -22.32 -13.49 12.62
C HIS A 224 -21.16 -14.34 13.17
N SER A 225 -20.19 -14.73 12.33
CA SER A 225 -19.06 -15.54 12.79
C SER A 225 -18.19 -14.80 13.80
N ALA A 226 -17.94 -13.52 13.56
CA ALA A 226 -17.13 -12.66 14.43
C ALA A 226 -17.82 -12.40 15.79
N VAL A 227 -19.11 -12.03 15.77
CA VAL A 227 -19.90 -11.86 17.00
C VAL A 227 -19.95 -13.15 17.82
N SER A 228 -20.20 -14.28 17.15
CA SER A 228 -20.26 -15.58 17.80
C SER A 228 -18.91 -15.96 18.43
N TYR A 229 -17.80 -15.61 17.79
CA TYR A 229 -16.47 -15.81 18.36
C TYR A 229 -16.28 -15.00 19.64
N MET A 230 -16.58 -13.69 19.63
CA MET A 230 -16.45 -12.84 20.83
C MET A 230 -17.31 -13.33 22.00
N MET A 231 -18.54 -13.74 21.72
CA MET A 231 -19.44 -14.28 22.75
C MET A 231 -18.90 -15.60 23.34
N ARG A 232 -18.35 -16.50 22.50
CA ARG A 232 -17.69 -17.72 22.97
C ARG A 232 -16.45 -17.44 23.82
N GLN A 233 -15.73 -16.35 23.53
CA GLN A 233 -14.60 -15.87 24.33
C GLN A 233 -15.03 -15.12 25.60
N GLY A 234 -16.33 -15.10 25.93
CA GLY A 234 -16.83 -14.56 27.20
C GLY A 234 -17.18 -13.07 27.18
N VAL A 235 -17.23 -12.42 26.02
CA VAL A 235 -17.68 -11.02 25.93
C VAL A 235 -19.21 -10.94 26.10
N PRO A 236 -19.73 -10.12 27.03
CA PRO A 236 -21.17 -9.89 27.15
C PRO A 236 -21.76 -9.30 25.86
N PRO A 237 -22.86 -9.84 25.31
CA PRO A 237 -23.44 -9.39 24.04
C PRO A 237 -23.73 -7.88 24.01
N ASN A 238 -24.27 -7.36 25.12
CA ASN A 238 -24.63 -5.94 25.26
C ASN A 238 -23.43 -4.97 25.22
N LYS A 239 -22.18 -5.47 25.25
CA LYS A 239 -20.96 -4.66 25.06
C LYS A 239 -20.43 -4.67 23.62
N ILE A 240 -20.97 -5.52 22.75
CA ILE A 240 -20.52 -5.62 21.35
C ILE A 240 -21.36 -4.67 20.51
N ILE A 241 -20.71 -3.75 19.80
CA ILE A 241 -21.33 -2.80 18.88
C ILE A 241 -20.92 -3.20 17.47
N LEU A 242 -21.90 -3.49 16.61
CA LEU A 242 -21.65 -4.05 15.28
C LEU A 242 -21.40 -2.93 14.25
N GLY A 243 -20.28 -3.02 13.54
CA GLY A 243 -19.86 -2.03 12.55
C GLY A 243 -20.57 -2.15 11.19
N VAL A 244 -20.83 -0.99 10.57
CA VAL A 244 -21.40 -0.85 9.22
C VAL A 244 -20.50 0.12 8.41
N PRO A 245 -20.00 -0.29 7.23
CA PRO A 245 -19.23 0.59 6.36
C PRO A 245 -20.17 1.52 5.59
N ALA A 246 -20.00 2.83 5.75
CA ALA A 246 -20.66 3.86 4.93
C ALA A 246 -19.85 4.14 3.64
N TYR A 247 -19.31 3.09 3.04
CA TYR A 247 -18.57 3.09 1.78
C TYR A 247 -18.70 1.73 1.09
N GLY A 248 -18.50 1.70 -0.23
CA GLY A 248 -18.48 0.51 -1.06
C GLY A 248 -17.09 0.17 -1.57
N ARG A 249 -16.76 -1.12 -1.68
CA ARG A 249 -15.52 -1.60 -2.33
C ARG A 249 -15.79 -2.04 -3.76
N SER A 250 -14.98 -1.54 -4.69
CA SER A 250 -15.13 -1.74 -6.13
C SER A 250 -14.22 -2.83 -6.67
N PHE A 251 -14.77 -3.63 -7.58
CA PHE A 251 -14.07 -4.65 -8.36
C PHE A 251 -14.45 -4.49 -9.83
N THR A 252 -13.49 -4.13 -10.67
CA THR A 252 -13.71 -3.95 -12.12
C THR A 252 -13.35 -5.22 -12.89
N GLY A 253 -14.00 -5.42 -14.05
CA GLY A 253 -13.75 -6.60 -14.91
C GLY A 253 -14.15 -7.95 -14.31
N THR A 254 -15.01 -7.98 -13.29
CA THR A 254 -15.59 -9.21 -12.72
C THR A 254 -17.01 -9.47 -13.21
N ARG A 255 -17.44 -10.74 -13.11
CA ARG A 255 -18.83 -11.16 -13.34
C ARG A 255 -19.68 -11.14 -12.06
N GLY A 256 -19.11 -10.73 -10.94
CA GLY A 256 -19.75 -10.72 -9.62
C GLY A 256 -19.15 -11.76 -8.68
N VAL A 257 -19.75 -11.89 -7.51
CA VAL A 257 -19.23 -12.67 -6.36
C VAL A 257 -18.69 -14.05 -6.78
N GLY A 258 -17.48 -14.39 -6.29
CA GLY A 258 -16.80 -15.65 -6.55
C GLY A 258 -15.98 -15.70 -7.85
N HIS A 259 -16.02 -14.65 -8.67
CA HIS A 259 -15.20 -14.51 -9.88
C HIS A 259 -13.98 -13.61 -9.67
N SER A 260 -12.93 -13.83 -10.47
CA SER A 260 -11.77 -12.95 -10.52
C SER A 260 -12.12 -11.58 -11.12
N PHE A 261 -11.37 -10.56 -10.71
CA PHE A 261 -11.49 -9.18 -11.17
C PHE A 261 -10.16 -8.72 -11.78
N SER A 262 -10.17 -7.64 -12.57
CA SER A 262 -8.99 -7.10 -13.26
C SER A 262 -8.46 -5.80 -12.65
N GLY A 263 -9.20 -5.18 -11.74
CA GLY A 263 -8.83 -3.94 -11.08
C GLY A 263 -9.89 -3.44 -10.11
N GLN A 264 -9.77 -2.19 -9.72
CA GLN A 264 -10.67 -1.48 -8.80
C GLN A 264 -10.93 -0.06 -9.33
N ALA A 265 -11.99 0.59 -8.85
CA ALA A 265 -12.30 1.99 -9.16
C ALA A 265 -12.59 2.77 -7.86
N GLY A 266 -12.53 4.10 -7.95
CA GLY A 266 -12.70 4.99 -6.80
C GLY A 266 -11.40 5.27 -6.04
N GLU A 267 -11.49 6.10 -5.00
CA GLU A 267 -10.36 6.48 -4.14
C GLU A 267 -9.94 5.26 -3.32
N GLU A 268 -8.71 4.77 -3.52
CA GLU A 268 -8.19 3.52 -2.91
C GLU A 268 -9.09 2.29 -3.10
N GLY A 269 -9.81 2.23 -4.25
CA GLY A 269 -10.73 1.13 -4.54
C GLY A 269 -12.09 1.22 -3.83
N THR A 270 -12.42 2.40 -3.29
CA THR A 270 -13.66 2.65 -2.55
C THR A 270 -14.47 3.82 -3.11
N PHE A 271 -15.78 3.79 -2.88
CA PHE A 271 -16.71 4.88 -3.12
C PHE A 271 -17.48 5.18 -1.85
N GLU A 272 -17.74 6.45 -1.53
CA GLU A 272 -18.59 6.80 -0.39
C GLU A 272 -20.04 6.34 -0.64
N TYR A 273 -20.75 5.90 0.41
CA TYR A 273 -22.10 5.36 0.24
C TYR A 273 -23.09 6.38 -0.37
N ARG A 274 -22.94 7.67 -0.02
CA ARG A 274 -23.72 8.76 -0.63
C ARG A 274 -23.66 8.82 -2.16
N ASP A 275 -22.56 8.34 -2.76
CA ASP A 275 -22.32 8.36 -4.21
C ASP A 275 -22.67 7.03 -4.89
N LEU A 276 -23.18 6.07 -4.12
CA LEU A 276 -23.69 4.79 -4.60
C LEU A 276 -25.22 4.85 -4.72
N PRO A 277 -25.87 3.99 -5.52
CA PRO A 277 -25.27 3.23 -6.61
C PRO A 277 -24.66 4.17 -7.67
N ARG A 278 -23.60 3.71 -8.34
CA ARG A 278 -22.93 4.53 -9.38
C ARG A 278 -23.86 4.77 -10.58
N PRO A 279 -23.75 5.92 -11.28
CA PRO A 279 -24.54 6.16 -12.48
C PRO A 279 -24.38 5.04 -13.52
N GLY A 280 -25.49 4.51 -14.02
CA GLY A 280 -25.49 3.40 -14.97
C GLY A 280 -25.21 2.01 -14.36
N SER A 281 -25.28 1.89 -13.03
CA SER A 281 -25.26 0.60 -12.32
C SER A 281 -26.65 0.22 -11.80
N GLU A 282 -26.87 -1.07 -11.59
CA GLU A 282 -28.09 -1.63 -11.00
C GLU A 282 -27.79 -2.13 -9.58
N GLU A 283 -28.58 -1.71 -8.59
CA GLU A 283 -28.44 -2.12 -7.18
C GLU A 283 -29.20 -3.43 -6.91
N HIS A 284 -28.58 -4.32 -6.14
CA HIS A 284 -29.10 -5.62 -5.76
C HIS A 284 -28.81 -5.91 -4.27
N VAL A 285 -29.66 -6.72 -3.66
CA VAL A 285 -29.50 -7.22 -2.28
C VAL A 285 -29.46 -8.75 -2.30
N ASP A 286 -28.41 -9.35 -1.76
CA ASP A 286 -28.37 -10.78 -1.48
C ASP A 286 -28.86 -11.05 -0.05
N GLU A 287 -30.15 -11.34 0.06
CA GLU A 287 -30.82 -11.61 1.35
C GLU A 287 -30.27 -12.84 2.07
N ARG A 288 -29.64 -13.80 1.35
CA ARG A 288 -29.14 -15.04 1.97
C ARG A 288 -27.95 -14.78 2.90
N VAL A 289 -27.12 -13.81 2.53
CA VAL A 289 -25.93 -13.41 3.30
C VAL A 289 -26.08 -12.04 3.95
N GLY A 290 -27.15 -11.29 3.63
CA GLY A 290 -27.41 -9.96 4.15
C GLY A 290 -26.38 -8.93 3.69
N ALA A 291 -26.15 -8.83 2.38
CA ALA A 291 -25.22 -7.89 1.76
C ALA A 291 -25.83 -7.22 0.53
N ALA A 292 -25.42 -5.98 0.23
CA ALA A 292 -25.85 -5.26 -0.96
C ALA A 292 -24.66 -5.03 -1.92
N TYR A 293 -24.99 -4.82 -3.19
CA TYR A 293 -24.03 -4.47 -4.21
C TYR A 293 -24.71 -3.76 -5.39
N CYS A 294 -23.95 -3.01 -6.18
CA CYS A 294 -24.38 -2.57 -7.50
C CYS A 294 -23.45 -3.08 -8.59
N MET A 295 -24.00 -3.33 -9.78
CA MET A 295 -23.30 -3.84 -10.95
C MET A 295 -23.42 -2.88 -12.12
N GLY A 296 -22.29 -2.52 -12.74
CA GLY A 296 -22.23 -1.64 -13.90
C GLY A 296 -21.60 -0.28 -13.59
N GLY A 297 -21.83 0.69 -14.49
CA GLY A 297 -21.22 2.02 -14.40
C GLY A 297 -19.68 2.00 -14.41
N ASP A 298 -19.09 3.04 -13.84
CA ASP A 298 -17.64 3.19 -13.65
C ASP A 298 -17.07 2.33 -12.51
N GLY A 299 -17.95 1.84 -11.62
CA GLY A 299 -17.56 1.05 -10.44
C GLY A 299 -17.44 -0.45 -10.65
N GLY A 300 -17.91 -1.01 -11.77
CA GLY A 300 -17.94 -2.46 -11.99
C GLY A 300 -18.89 -3.16 -11.00
N PHE A 301 -18.37 -4.10 -10.20
CA PHE A 301 -19.07 -4.66 -9.04
C PHE A 301 -18.68 -3.85 -7.79
N VAL A 302 -19.62 -3.13 -7.17
CA VAL A 302 -19.37 -2.40 -5.92
C VAL A 302 -20.23 -3.01 -4.81
N THR A 303 -19.63 -3.54 -3.75
CA THR A 303 -20.37 -4.11 -2.61
C THR A 303 -20.37 -3.17 -1.40
N TYR A 304 -21.50 -3.00 -0.73
CA TYR A 304 -21.73 -2.04 0.35
C TYR A 304 -22.95 -2.44 1.21
N ASP A 305 -23.26 -1.64 2.24
CA ASP A 305 -24.53 -1.72 2.97
C ASP A 305 -25.52 -0.67 2.48
N ASN A 306 -26.79 -1.05 2.38
CA ASN A 306 -27.90 -0.15 2.07
C ASN A 306 -28.95 -0.18 3.19
N PRO A 307 -30.00 0.66 3.18
CA PRO A 307 -31.00 0.69 4.26
C PRO A 307 -31.65 -0.66 4.54
N GLN A 308 -31.83 -1.51 3.53
CA GLN A 308 -32.38 -2.85 3.68
C GLN A 308 -31.41 -3.77 4.46
N THR A 309 -30.13 -3.81 4.09
CA THR A 309 -29.14 -4.64 4.80
C THR A 309 -28.86 -4.11 6.20
N VAL A 310 -28.86 -2.79 6.41
CA VAL A 310 -28.76 -2.19 7.75
C VAL A 310 -29.97 -2.57 8.61
N LYS A 311 -31.19 -2.60 8.06
CA LYS A 311 -32.38 -3.10 8.77
C LYS A 311 -32.23 -4.58 9.17
N MET A 312 -31.65 -5.41 8.31
CA MET A 312 -31.31 -6.80 8.66
C MET A 312 -30.29 -6.87 9.81
N LYS A 313 -29.22 -6.06 9.76
CA LYS A 313 -28.21 -5.98 10.82
C LYS A 313 -28.79 -5.45 12.13
N ALA A 314 -29.69 -4.47 12.09
CA ALA A 314 -30.38 -3.95 13.26
C ALA A 314 -31.31 -4.99 13.91
N ASN A 315 -32.03 -5.78 13.09
CA ASN A 315 -32.82 -6.91 13.58
C ASN A 315 -31.93 -7.99 14.20
N TYR A 316 -30.78 -8.28 13.60
CA TYR A 316 -29.79 -9.20 14.15
C TYR A 316 -29.26 -8.73 15.51
N VAL A 317 -28.87 -7.45 15.63
CA VAL A 317 -28.47 -6.82 16.90
C VAL A 317 -29.55 -6.98 17.97
N ARG A 318 -30.82 -6.79 17.62
CA ARG A 318 -31.95 -6.97 18.54
C ARG A 318 -32.11 -8.43 18.98
N GLN A 319 -32.08 -9.37 18.04
CA GLN A 319 -32.28 -10.80 18.30
C GLN A 319 -31.15 -11.42 19.13
N THR A 320 -29.92 -10.95 18.93
CA THR A 320 -28.73 -11.47 19.62
C THR A 320 -28.38 -10.70 20.89
N GLY A 321 -29.14 -9.64 21.23
CA GLY A 321 -28.94 -8.85 22.44
C GLY A 321 -27.67 -7.98 22.42
N LEU A 322 -27.20 -7.58 21.23
CA LEU A 322 -26.01 -6.74 21.08
C LEU A 322 -26.26 -5.30 21.54
N GLY A 323 -25.18 -4.58 21.83
CA GLY A 323 -25.26 -3.21 22.37
C GLY A 323 -25.75 -2.18 21.36
N GLY A 324 -25.52 -2.39 20.06
CA GLY A 324 -25.92 -1.41 19.04
C GLY A 324 -25.20 -1.56 17.70
N LEU A 325 -25.26 -0.48 16.90
CA LEU A 325 -24.57 -0.32 15.62
C LEU A 325 -23.60 0.87 15.67
N PHE A 326 -22.51 0.79 14.92
CA PHE A 326 -21.69 1.95 14.60
C PHE A 326 -21.34 2.04 13.10
N TYR A 327 -21.01 3.25 12.63
CA TYR A 327 -20.78 3.50 11.20
C TYR A 327 -19.40 4.12 10.92
N TRP A 328 -18.65 3.55 9.98
CA TRP A 328 -17.39 4.09 9.44
C TRP A 328 -17.60 4.56 7.99
N THR A 329 -17.73 5.86 7.70
CA THR A 329 -17.76 7.01 8.61
C THR A 329 -19.09 7.75 8.48
N GLY A 330 -19.51 8.43 9.54
CA GLY A 330 -20.85 9.05 9.59
C GLY A 330 -21.11 10.06 8.47
N THR A 331 -20.07 10.72 7.94
CA THR A 331 -20.23 11.64 6.81
C THR A 331 -20.44 10.90 5.50
N GLY A 332 -19.96 9.66 5.32
CA GLY A 332 -20.16 8.89 4.09
C GLY A 332 -21.62 8.49 3.82
N ASP A 333 -22.52 8.70 4.78
CA ASP A 333 -23.95 8.42 4.65
C ASP A 333 -24.66 9.39 3.68
N ALA A 334 -25.80 8.95 3.14
CA ALA A 334 -26.69 9.79 2.36
C ALA A 334 -27.29 10.91 3.24
N SER A 335 -27.53 12.07 2.64
CA SER A 335 -27.99 13.25 3.38
C SER A 335 -29.34 12.99 4.06
N SER A 336 -29.34 13.02 5.39
CA SER A 336 -30.56 12.89 6.21
C SER A 336 -31.56 14.05 6.04
N ILE A 337 -31.20 15.10 5.29
CA ILE A 337 -32.07 16.24 4.99
C ILE A 337 -32.74 16.06 3.63
N THR A 338 -31.98 15.66 2.60
CA THR A 338 -32.44 15.62 1.21
C THR A 338 -32.79 14.21 0.71
N GLU A 339 -32.23 13.17 1.32
CA GLU A 339 -32.32 11.77 0.86
C GLU A 339 -32.58 10.82 2.04
N LYS A 340 -33.58 11.14 2.87
CA LYS A 340 -33.91 10.42 4.11
C LYS A 340 -34.07 8.91 3.95
N ASP A 341 -34.68 8.47 2.85
CA ASP A 341 -34.96 7.05 2.61
C ASP A 341 -33.70 6.24 2.26
N ARG A 342 -32.60 6.94 1.96
CA ARG A 342 -31.31 6.32 1.64
C ARG A 342 -30.34 6.29 2.82
N SER A 343 -30.59 7.07 3.86
CA SER A 343 -29.66 7.14 5.00
C SER A 343 -29.55 5.79 5.70
N LEU A 344 -28.31 5.37 5.96
CA LEU A 344 -27.96 4.17 6.71
C LEU A 344 -28.13 4.38 8.21
N VAL A 345 -27.93 5.62 8.69
CA VAL A 345 -28.01 5.97 10.11
C VAL A 345 -29.45 6.26 10.54
N TRP A 346 -30.30 6.72 9.61
CA TRP A 346 -31.72 6.98 9.84
C TRP A 346 -32.60 5.83 9.36
N ASN A 347 -33.48 5.33 10.22
CA ASN A 347 -34.53 4.39 9.82
C ASN A 347 -35.90 5.01 10.16
N ALA A 348 -36.67 5.37 9.13
CA ALA A 348 -37.95 6.05 9.24
C ALA A 348 -39.11 5.16 9.74
N ASP A 349 -38.91 3.85 9.89
CA ASP A 349 -40.00 2.89 10.03
C ASP A 349 -40.41 2.60 11.49
N TYR A 350 -40.85 3.62 12.22
CA TYR A 350 -41.87 3.34 13.24
C TYR A 350 -43.10 4.21 12.97
N ASP A 351 -43.93 3.74 12.05
CA ASP A 351 -45.30 4.22 11.89
C ASP A 351 -46.27 3.27 12.64
N PRO A 352 -46.74 3.64 13.84
CA PRO A 352 -47.69 2.82 14.59
C PRO A 352 -49.00 2.59 13.82
N ILE A 353 -49.35 3.46 12.85
CA ILE A 353 -50.58 3.34 12.05
C ILE A 353 -50.39 2.35 10.90
N GLY A 354 -49.26 2.36 10.20
CA GLY A 354 -48.91 1.37 9.17
C GLY A 354 -48.88 -0.07 9.70
N HIS A 355 -48.38 -0.27 10.92
CA HIS A 355 -48.35 -1.59 11.56
C HIS A 355 -49.75 -2.09 11.96
N LEU A 356 -50.61 -1.19 12.45
CA LEU A 356 -52.02 -1.48 12.73
C LEU A 356 -52.82 -1.80 11.45
N ASN A 357 -52.57 -1.06 10.37
CA ASN A 357 -53.23 -1.29 9.08
C ASN A 357 -52.78 -2.59 8.38
N ALA A 358 -51.56 -3.06 8.63
CA ALA A 358 -51.08 -4.35 8.14
C ALA A 358 -51.77 -5.54 8.84
N ILE A 359 -51.99 -5.44 10.16
CA ILE A 359 -52.72 -6.44 10.95
C ILE A 359 -54.22 -6.46 10.59
N PHE A 360 -54.79 -5.29 10.31
CA PHE A 360 -56.20 -5.12 9.92
C PHE A 360 -56.35 -4.74 8.45
N SER A 361 -55.74 -5.53 7.56
CA SER A 361 -55.65 -5.22 6.12
C SER A 361 -56.98 -5.38 5.33
N HIS A 362 -58.03 -5.96 5.92
CA HIS A 362 -59.35 -6.12 5.27
C HIS A 362 -60.51 -5.89 6.27
N PRO A 363 -61.69 -5.40 5.86
CA PRO A 363 -62.85 -5.27 6.75
C PRO A 363 -63.26 -6.55 7.50
N ALA A 364 -62.92 -7.74 6.97
CA ALA A 364 -63.16 -9.02 7.62
C ALA A 364 -62.18 -9.31 8.79
N THR A 365 -61.02 -8.66 8.86
CA THR A 365 -60.06 -8.79 9.98
C THR A 365 -60.46 -7.94 11.21
N LEU A 366 -61.52 -7.13 11.12
CA LEU A 366 -62.08 -6.42 12.28
C LEU A 366 -62.73 -7.37 13.30
N SER A 367 -63.16 -8.57 12.89
CA SER A 367 -63.63 -9.60 13.84
C SER A 367 -62.49 -10.23 14.63
N SER A 368 -61.24 -10.13 14.14
CA SER A 368 -60.04 -10.61 14.84
C SER A 368 -59.47 -9.58 15.84
N VAL A 369 -59.79 -8.28 15.73
CA VAL A 369 -60.32 -7.50 16.86
C VAL A 369 -59.92 -7.93 18.28
N SER A 370 -60.93 -8.51 18.90
CA SER A 370 -60.92 -9.11 20.23
C SER A 370 -59.87 -10.20 20.37
N SER A 371 -59.67 -11.06 19.37
CA SER A 371 -58.67 -12.14 19.44
C SER A 371 -57.22 -11.61 19.44
N THR A 372 -56.92 -10.57 18.67
CA THR A 372 -55.61 -9.90 18.67
C THR A 372 -55.42 -9.09 19.95
N SER A 373 -56.47 -8.45 20.47
CA SER A 373 -56.42 -7.81 21.79
C SER A 373 -56.24 -8.82 22.92
N GLU A 374 -56.86 -9.99 22.82
CA GLU A 374 -56.70 -11.09 23.79
C GLU A 374 -55.32 -11.72 23.68
N ALA A 375 -54.78 -11.88 22.47
CA ALA A 375 -53.41 -12.34 22.26
C ALA A 375 -52.37 -11.32 22.77
N LEU A 376 -52.62 -10.03 22.59
CA LEU A 376 -51.75 -8.97 23.14
C LEU A 376 -51.86 -8.86 24.66
N ARG A 377 -53.06 -9.06 25.23
CA ARG A 377 -53.25 -9.16 26.68
C ARG A 377 -52.63 -10.44 27.23
N SER A 378 -52.78 -11.57 26.55
CA SER A 378 -52.12 -12.82 26.93
C SER A 378 -50.60 -12.68 26.83
N TYR A 379 -50.07 -12.01 25.81
CA TYR A 379 -48.64 -11.75 25.70
C TYR A 379 -48.15 -10.75 26.75
N GLN A 380 -48.98 -9.77 27.12
CA GLN A 380 -48.70 -8.86 28.24
C GLN A 380 -48.74 -9.62 29.56
N ASP A 381 -49.70 -10.52 29.76
CA ASP A 381 -49.86 -11.33 30.96
C ASP A 381 -48.74 -12.38 31.05
N ASP A 382 -48.32 -12.99 29.94
CA ASP A 382 -47.17 -13.89 29.82
C ASP A 382 -45.86 -13.13 30.10
N LEU A 383 -45.73 -11.89 29.61
CA LEU A 383 -44.61 -11.01 29.94
C LEU A 383 -44.62 -10.61 31.40
N ASP A 384 -45.78 -10.31 31.97
CA ASP A 384 -45.93 -9.98 33.38
C ASP A 384 -45.69 -11.22 34.26
N GLU A 385 -46.02 -12.42 33.78
CA GLU A 385 -45.71 -13.71 34.43
C GLU A 385 -44.22 -14.04 34.31
N ASP A 386 -43.60 -13.86 33.14
CA ASP A 386 -42.15 -13.98 32.95
C ASP A 386 -41.40 -12.96 33.81
N ILE A 387 -41.87 -11.70 33.87
CA ILE A 387 -41.35 -10.68 34.76
C ILE A 387 -41.58 -11.10 36.21
N ALA A 388 -42.73 -11.66 36.58
CA ALA A 388 -42.98 -12.14 37.93
C ALA A 388 -42.13 -13.35 38.29
N VAL A 389 -41.84 -14.26 37.35
CA VAL A 389 -40.95 -15.42 37.51
C VAL A 389 -39.49 -14.98 37.57
N PHE A 390 -39.09 -13.99 36.75
CA PHE A 390 -37.78 -13.36 36.84
C PHE A 390 -37.63 -12.58 38.13
N VAL A 391 -38.64 -11.83 38.57
CA VAL A 391 -38.67 -11.13 39.86
C VAL A 391 -38.73 -12.12 41.02
N ALA A 392 -39.38 -13.28 40.88
CA ALA A 392 -39.43 -14.31 41.90
C ALA A 392 -38.12 -15.09 41.99
N SER A 393 -37.51 -15.47 40.87
CA SER A 393 -36.18 -16.08 40.81
C SER A 393 -35.10 -15.10 41.23
N GLN A 394 -35.24 -13.82 40.89
CA GLN A 394 -34.46 -12.73 41.43
C GLN A 394 -34.76 -12.52 42.90
N SER A 395 -35.97 -12.72 43.42
CA SER A 395 -36.26 -12.62 44.86
C SER A 395 -35.74 -13.79 45.69
N VAL A 396 -35.62 -14.99 45.09
CA VAL A 396 -35.03 -16.18 45.71
C VAL A 396 -33.50 -16.10 45.64
N SER A 397 -32.96 -15.67 44.50
CA SER A 397 -31.54 -15.32 44.33
C SER A 397 -31.17 -14.14 45.22
N ASP A 398 -32.02 -13.12 45.33
CA ASP A 398 -31.88 -11.99 46.24
C ASP A 398 -32.15 -12.44 47.66
N ALA A 399 -32.94 -13.46 47.98
CA ALA A 399 -33.06 -13.93 49.37
C ALA A 399 -31.79 -14.66 49.82
N ASP A 400 -31.23 -15.52 48.96
CA ASP A 400 -29.99 -16.25 49.22
C ASP A 400 -28.77 -15.29 49.16
N SER A 401 -28.80 -14.34 48.24
CA SER A 401 -27.83 -13.25 48.12
C SER A 401 -28.03 -12.20 49.20
N VAL A 402 -29.23 -11.90 49.68
CA VAL A 402 -29.51 -11.01 50.83
C VAL A 402 -29.16 -11.71 52.12
N GLN A 403 -29.24 -13.03 52.22
CA GLN A 403 -28.75 -13.75 53.41
C GLN A 403 -27.21 -13.76 53.44
N ARG A 404 -26.55 -13.96 52.28
CA ARG A 404 -25.09 -13.81 52.14
C ARG A 404 -24.64 -12.36 52.25
N ILE A 405 -25.39 -11.41 51.70
CA ILE A 405 -25.18 -9.97 51.82
C ILE A 405 -25.54 -9.52 53.22
N GLN A 406 -26.47 -10.12 53.97
CA GLN A 406 -26.75 -9.76 55.37
C GLN A 406 -25.67 -10.32 56.29
N ALA A 407 -25.16 -11.52 56.02
CA ALA A 407 -23.98 -12.04 56.71
C ALA A 407 -22.75 -11.17 56.40
N ALA A 408 -22.49 -10.90 55.13
CA ALA A 408 -21.41 -10.03 54.67
C ALA A 408 -21.62 -8.57 55.07
N LYS A 409 -22.84 -8.06 55.16
CA LYS A 409 -23.23 -6.71 55.65
C LYS A 409 -23.26 -6.68 57.16
N GLY A 410 -23.39 -7.79 57.86
CA GLY A 410 -23.16 -7.91 59.29
C GLY A 410 -21.66 -7.80 59.59
N GLU A 411 -20.84 -8.57 58.87
CA GLU A 411 -19.38 -8.46 58.94
C GLU A 411 -18.87 -7.10 58.42
N LEU A 412 -19.43 -6.58 57.32
CA LEU A 412 -19.15 -5.24 56.83
C LEU A 412 -19.75 -4.17 57.74
N ALA A 413 -20.85 -4.38 58.46
CA ALA A 413 -21.36 -3.40 59.42
C ALA A 413 -20.52 -3.39 60.69
N ASP A 414 -19.94 -4.52 61.10
CA ASP A 414 -18.96 -4.59 62.19
C ASP A 414 -17.60 -4.02 61.77
N LEU A 415 -17.19 -4.28 60.52
CA LEU A 415 -16.01 -3.67 59.93
C LEU A 415 -16.24 -2.18 59.69
N PHE A 416 -17.40 -1.76 59.20
CA PHE A 416 -17.80 -0.36 59.06
C PHE A 416 -18.02 0.28 60.42
N LYS A 417 -18.44 -0.42 61.47
CA LYS A 417 -18.43 0.12 62.85
C LYS A 417 -17.02 0.28 63.38
N LYS A 418 -16.11 -0.64 63.05
CA LYS A 418 -14.69 -0.49 63.41
C LYS A 418 -14.03 0.62 62.60
N ILE A 419 -14.30 0.71 61.31
CA ILE A 419 -13.81 1.74 60.40
C ILE A 419 -14.48 3.06 60.74
N GLU A 420 -15.76 3.12 61.09
CA GLU A 420 -16.44 4.33 61.56
C GLU A 420 -15.94 4.70 62.95
N SER A 421 -15.69 3.77 63.87
CA SER A 421 -15.05 4.08 65.15
C SER A 421 -13.62 4.59 64.98
N VAL A 422 -12.86 4.03 64.04
CA VAL A 422 -11.51 4.49 63.71
C VAL A 422 -11.57 5.80 62.94
N ARG A 423 -12.52 5.97 62.02
CA ARG A 423 -12.78 7.19 61.24
C ARG A 423 -13.35 8.28 62.14
N GLU A 424 -14.12 7.97 63.17
CA GLU A 424 -14.70 8.91 64.11
C GLU A 424 -13.68 9.29 65.17
N ARG A 425 -12.81 8.37 65.60
CA ARG A 425 -11.61 8.72 66.36
C ARG A 425 -10.60 9.51 65.52
N ALA A 426 -10.41 9.15 64.26
CA ALA A 426 -9.54 9.86 63.33
C ALA A 426 -10.14 11.19 62.92
N MET A 427 -11.46 11.32 62.75
CA MET A 427 -12.19 12.56 62.51
C MET A 427 -12.23 13.40 63.78
N GLN A 428 -12.36 12.82 64.97
CA GLN A 428 -12.22 13.58 66.22
C GLN A 428 -10.78 14.03 66.41
N THR A 429 -9.79 13.20 66.08
CA THR A 429 -8.37 13.59 66.14
C THR A 429 -8.06 14.63 65.06
N GLU A 430 -8.57 14.46 63.85
CA GLU A 430 -8.47 15.39 62.72
C GLU A 430 -9.23 16.65 63.04
N GLN A 431 -10.40 16.62 63.66
CA GLN A 431 -11.17 17.79 64.07
C GLN A 431 -10.49 18.48 65.24
N THR A 432 -9.93 17.76 66.21
CA THR A 432 -9.12 18.35 67.28
C THR A 432 -7.85 18.97 66.70
N ILE A 433 -7.16 18.31 65.76
CA ILE A 433 -6.01 18.86 65.05
C ILE A 433 -6.43 20.02 64.15
N THR A 434 -7.57 19.94 63.48
CA THR A 434 -8.10 20.96 62.57
C THR A 434 -8.59 22.15 63.36
N ASP A 435 -9.11 21.99 64.56
CA ASP A 435 -9.46 23.08 65.48
C ASP A 435 -8.19 23.68 66.10
N MET A 436 -7.23 22.85 66.52
CA MET A 436 -5.91 23.31 66.98
C MET A 436 -5.11 24.02 65.87
N THR A 437 -5.29 23.62 64.62
CA THR A 437 -4.64 24.21 63.44
C THR A 437 -5.57 25.13 62.64
N ALA A 438 -6.81 25.36 63.05
CA ALA A 438 -7.77 26.22 62.34
C ALA A 438 -7.27 27.65 62.37
N ASP A 439 -6.75 28.07 63.52
CA ASP A 439 -6.10 29.35 63.69
C ASP A 439 -4.79 29.42 62.90
N ILE A 440 -4.03 28.32 62.83
CA ILE A 440 -2.80 28.24 62.00
C ILE A 440 -3.15 28.35 60.51
N LYS A 441 -4.19 27.66 60.03
CA LYS A 441 -4.65 27.68 58.64
C LYS A 441 -5.27 29.02 58.27
N ARG A 442 -6.01 29.66 59.18
CA ARG A 442 -6.46 31.06 59.03
C ARG A 442 -5.28 32.01 58.97
N LEU A 443 -4.27 31.83 59.82
CA LEU A 443 -3.07 32.66 59.83
C LEU A 443 -2.22 32.43 58.58
N ASP A 444 -2.13 31.20 58.07
CA ASP A 444 -1.37 30.86 56.86
C ASP A 444 -2.12 31.29 55.59
N ASN A 445 -3.45 31.19 55.55
CA ASN A 445 -4.27 31.80 54.51
C ASN A 445 -4.16 33.33 54.52
N THR A 446 -4.16 33.94 55.71
CA THR A 446 -3.96 35.40 55.85
C THR A 446 -2.55 35.78 55.39
N LYS A 447 -1.52 35.02 55.77
CA LYS A 447 -0.13 35.21 55.32
C LYS A 447 0.00 35.02 53.81
N ARG A 448 -0.64 34.02 53.22
CA ARG A 448 -0.67 33.76 51.77
C ARG A 448 -1.37 34.90 51.04
N ASN A 449 -2.53 35.33 51.50
CA ASN A 449 -3.26 36.46 50.92
C ASN A 449 -2.48 37.77 51.04
N LEU A 450 -1.83 38.02 52.19
CA LEU A 450 -0.93 39.16 52.38
C LEU A 450 0.28 39.08 51.45
N THR A 451 0.87 37.90 51.27
CA THR A 451 2.04 37.70 50.43
C THR A 451 1.70 37.82 48.94
N LEU A 452 0.56 37.29 48.50
CA LEU A 452 0.04 37.46 47.15
C LEU A 452 -0.29 38.93 46.86
N SER A 453 -0.96 39.60 47.80
CA SER A 453 -1.29 41.04 47.68
C SER A 453 -0.02 41.90 47.66
N MET A 454 0.94 41.61 48.54
CA MET A 454 2.22 42.33 48.60
C MET A 454 3.05 42.08 47.33
N THR A 455 3.08 40.86 46.81
CA THR A 455 3.76 40.53 45.54
C THR A 455 3.10 41.22 44.36
N ALA A 456 1.76 41.23 44.29
CA ALA A 456 1.03 41.94 43.24
C ALA A 456 1.27 43.45 43.29
N LEU A 457 1.21 44.06 44.48
CA LEU A 457 1.50 45.50 44.66
C LEU A 457 2.96 45.83 44.32
N LYS A 458 3.93 45.01 44.73
CA LYS A 458 5.35 45.18 44.37
C LYS A 458 5.55 45.07 42.85
N ARG A 459 4.92 44.10 42.19
CA ARG A 459 5.01 43.95 40.73
C ARG A 459 4.33 45.10 39.99
N LEU A 460 3.23 45.63 40.53
CA LEU A 460 2.55 46.80 39.96
C LEU A 460 3.40 48.07 40.09
N GLN A 461 4.05 48.26 41.24
CA GLN A 461 5.04 49.33 41.44
C GLN A 461 6.20 49.19 40.45
N MET A 462 6.79 48.00 40.34
CA MET A 462 7.87 47.72 39.38
C MET A 462 7.44 48.01 37.94
N LEU A 463 6.24 47.59 37.54
CA LEU A 463 5.71 47.85 36.20
C LEU A 463 5.53 49.35 35.93
N THR A 464 5.01 50.10 36.91
CA THR A 464 4.81 51.55 36.78
C THR A 464 6.14 52.28 36.66
N THR A 465 7.11 51.97 37.51
CA THR A 465 8.46 52.55 37.45
C THR A 465 9.18 52.19 36.15
N ALA A 466 9.11 50.92 35.72
CA ALA A 466 9.72 50.47 34.47
C ALA A 466 9.08 51.13 33.24
N TYR A 467 7.75 51.33 33.25
CA TYR A 467 7.05 52.07 32.20
C TYR A 467 7.50 53.53 32.10
N GLU A 468 7.60 54.24 33.24
CA GLU A 468 8.05 55.65 33.25
C GLU A 468 9.50 55.79 32.77
N GLN A 469 10.38 54.87 33.19
CA GLN A 469 11.76 54.81 32.73
C GLN A 469 11.85 54.51 31.23
N LEU A 470 11.08 53.54 30.72
CA LEU A 470 11.05 53.18 29.30
C LEU A 470 10.58 54.37 28.45
N ARG A 471 9.56 55.10 28.91
CA ARG A 471 9.08 56.31 28.23
C ARG A 471 10.12 57.42 28.18
N SER A 472 10.96 57.56 29.21
CA SER A 472 12.06 58.53 29.22
C SER A 472 13.19 58.12 28.27
N LEU A 473 13.59 56.84 28.29
CA LEU A 473 14.67 56.29 27.45
C LEU A 473 14.28 56.29 25.96
N SER A 474 13.01 56.07 25.64
CA SER A 474 12.49 56.15 24.28
C SER A 474 12.77 57.52 23.66
N LYS A 475 12.56 58.60 24.42
CA LYS A 475 12.79 59.99 23.96
C LYS A 475 14.27 60.31 23.71
N SER A 476 15.18 59.70 24.46
CA SER A 476 16.63 59.88 24.28
C SER A 476 17.24 58.94 23.24
N ARG A 477 16.43 58.06 22.62
CA ARG A 477 16.86 57.05 21.62
C ARG A 477 17.95 56.10 22.13
N GLN A 478 17.94 55.81 23.42
CA GLN A 478 18.85 54.86 24.05
C GLN A 478 18.35 53.42 23.86
N TYR A 479 18.49 52.89 22.64
CA TYR A 479 17.83 51.65 22.20
C TYR A 479 18.28 50.41 22.97
N ARG A 480 19.55 50.31 23.38
CA ARG A 480 20.05 49.18 24.15
C ARG A 480 19.35 49.05 25.50
N GLU A 481 19.25 50.14 26.24
CA GLU A 481 18.56 50.20 27.53
C GLU A 481 17.05 50.03 27.36
N CYS A 482 16.47 50.57 26.28
CA CYS A 482 15.06 50.37 25.94
C CYS A 482 14.74 48.88 25.75
N ALA A 483 15.57 48.13 25.01
CA ALA A 483 15.33 46.71 24.73
C ALA A 483 15.29 45.87 26.01
N GLN A 484 16.25 46.06 26.91
CA GLN A 484 16.33 45.33 28.18
C GLN A 484 15.12 45.62 29.08
N LEU A 485 14.76 46.90 29.19
CA LEU A 485 13.64 47.32 30.03
C LEU A 485 12.29 46.91 29.41
N LEU A 486 12.18 46.94 28.09
CA LEU A 486 10.98 46.51 27.36
C LEU A 486 10.68 45.02 27.56
N GLN A 487 11.69 44.15 27.52
CA GLN A 487 11.51 42.72 27.83
C GLN A 487 10.97 42.51 29.26
N ALA A 488 11.52 43.21 30.25
CA ALA A 488 11.04 43.16 31.63
C ALA A 488 9.60 43.68 31.77
N VAL A 489 9.26 44.78 31.08
CA VAL A 489 7.90 45.34 31.04
C VAL A 489 6.91 44.36 30.42
N ILE A 490 7.25 43.71 29.31
CA ILE A 490 6.40 42.71 28.65
C ILE A 490 6.11 41.53 29.59
N GLN A 491 7.14 41.01 30.27
CA GLN A 491 6.97 39.94 31.25
C GLN A 491 6.09 40.37 32.45
N LEU A 492 6.28 41.58 32.95
CA LEU A 492 5.47 42.13 34.05
C LEU A 492 4.00 42.34 33.63
N VAL A 493 3.74 42.85 32.43
CA VAL A 493 2.38 43.00 31.88
C VAL A 493 1.69 41.65 31.71
N ALA A 494 2.43 40.60 31.30
CA ALA A 494 1.87 39.26 31.15
C ALA A 494 1.26 38.72 32.45
N HIS A 495 1.86 39.01 33.61
CA HIS A 495 1.33 38.64 34.93
C HIS A 495 -0.02 39.31 35.24
N PHE A 496 -0.27 40.51 34.71
CA PHE A 496 -1.49 41.29 34.97
C PHE A 496 -2.63 41.03 33.98
N LYS A 497 -2.48 40.09 33.04
CA LYS A 497 -3.53 39.75 32.06
C LYS A 497 -4.87 39.37 32.70
N SER A 498 -4.86 38.63 33.82
CA SER A 498 -6.07 38.26 34.57
C SER A 498 -6.68 39.40 35.40
N TYR A 499 -5.96 40.51 35.57
CA TYR A 499 -6.39 41.69 36.34
C TYR A 499 -6.94 42.81 35.44
N ARG A 500 -7.19 42.52 34.16
CA ARG A 500 -7.65 43.49 33.15
C ARG A 500 -9.03 44.08 33.45
N SER A 501 -9.80 43.47 34.36
CA SER A 501 -11.06 44.04 34.87
C SER A 501 -10.86 45.29 35.73
N ILE A 502 -9.64 45.58 36.18
CA ILE A 502 -9.31 46.78 36.96
C ILE A 502 -8.91 47.89 35.97
N ASP A 503 -9.71 48.95 35.89
CA ASP A 503 -9.56 50.04 34.92
C ASP A 503 -8.17 50.68 34.89
N GLN A 504 -7.56 50.86 36.07
CA GLN A 504 -6.22 51.46 36.20
C GLN A 504 -5.13 50.57 35.58
N ILE A 505 -5.22 49.25 35.77
CA ILE A 505 -4.28 48.26 35.18
C ILE A 505 -4.51 48.15 33.68
N ALA A 506 -5.78 48.15 33.24
CA ALA A 506 -6.12 48.17 31.82
C ALA A 506 -5.63 49.44 31.10
N THR A 507 -5.61 50.58 31.80
CA THR A 507 -5.05 51.85 31.29
C THR A 507 -3.53 51.78 31.20
N LEU A 508 -2.84 51.29 32.23
CA LEU A 508 -1.39 51.11 32.21
C LEU A 508 -0.94 50.13 31.11
N SER A 509 -1.67 49.03 30.92
CA SER A 509 -1.39 48.07 29.84
C SER A 509 -1.58 48.68 28.44
N ARG A 510 -2.55 49.58 28.25
CA ARG A 510 -2.72 50.33 26.99
C ARG A 510 -1.56 51.28 26.77
N ASN A 511 -1.19 52.06 27.78
CA ASN A 511 -0.06 52.98 27.70
C ASN A 511 1.27 52.27 27.36
N VAL A 512 1.48 51.05 27.86
CA VAL A 512 2.65 50.22 27.48
C VAL A 512 2.58 49.82 26.00
N ALA A 513 1.41 49.42 25.51
CA ALA A 513 1.22 49.06 24.10
C ALA A 513 1.43 50.27 23.17
N ASP A 514 1.02 51.47 23.61
CA ASP A 514 1.25 52.71 22.85
C ASP A 514 2.76 53.00 22.72
N VAL A 515 3.51 52.88 23.82
CA VAL A 515 4.99 53.05 23.80
C VAL A 515 5.68 51.97 22.95
N GLN A 516 5.16 50.74 22.90
CA GLN A 516 5.64 49.69 21.99
C GLN A 516 5.46 50.09 20.53
N GLY A 517 4.30 50.65 20.18
CA GLY A 517 4.01 51.18 18.85
C GLY A 517 4.93 52.35 18.47
N GLU A 518 5.09 53.33 19.38
CA GLU A 518 5.99 54.48 19.18
C GLU A 518 7.43 54.03 18.94
N LEU A 519 7.95 53.09 19.74
CA LEU A 519 9.30 52.55 19.57
C LEU A 519 9.48 51.83 18.23
N LEU A 520 8.48 51.06 17.78
CA LEU A 520 8.52 50.39 16.48
C LEU A 520 8.65 51.41 15.34
N GLU A 521 7.78 52.43 15.35
CA GLU A 521 7.78 53.48 14.32
C GLU A 521 9.09 54.27 14.33
N GLN A 522 9.58 54.64 15.52
CA GLN A 522 10.83 55.38 15.69
C GLN A 522 12.04 54.60 15.14
N VAL A 523 12.12 53.30 15.42
CA VAL A 523 13.20 52.45 14.88
C VAL A 523 13.09 52.34 13.36
N CYS A 524 11.90 52.09 12.81
CA CYS A 524 11.70 52.03 11.35
C CYS A 524 12.09 53.34 10.66
N GLU A 525 11.67 54.50 11.19
CA GLU A 525 12.02 55.82 10.66
C GLU A 525 13.54 56.06 10.66
N ASP A 526 14.22 55.66 11.74
CA ASP A 526 15.67 55.80 11.83
C ASP A 526 16.44 54.94 10.82
N PHE A 527 15.95 53.73 10.54
CA PHE A 527 16.45 52.91 9.44
C PHE A 527 16.21 53.61 8.09
N GLU A 528 14.98 54.06 7.83
CA GLU A 528 14.61 54.73 6.57
C GLU A 528 15.48 55.96 6.27
N VAL A 529 15.61 56.87 7.24
CA VAL A 529 16.38 58.11 7.09
C VAL A 529 17.87 57.83 6.90
N THR A 530 18.42 56.86 7.65
CA THR A 530 19.86 56.55 7.59
C THR A 530 20.24 55.93 6.25
N PHE A 531 19.42 55.01 5.73
CA PHE A 531 19.64 54.39 4.42
C PHE A 531 19.38 55.36 3.26
N ALA A 532 18.41 56.28 3.38
CA ALA A 532 18.16 57.30 2.37
C ALA A 532 19.30 58.33 2.24
N LYS A 533 19.99 58.65 3.35
CA LYS A 533 21.10 59.62 3.36
C LYS A 533 22.48 59.01 3.09
N GLY A 534 22.62 57.68 3.15
CA GLY A 534 23.91 56.99 3.00
C GLY A 534 24.80 57.05 4.25
N ASP A 535 24.25 57.39 5.42
CA ASP A 535 25.00 57.57 6.68
C ASP A 535 25.17 56.25 7.48
N VAL A 536 24.97 55.10 6.82
CA VAL A 536 24.91 53.77 7.45
C VAL A 536 26.18 53.45 8.25
N ALA A 537 27.36 53.80 7.73
CA ALA A 537 28.62 53.57 8.41
C ALA A 537 28.76 54.34 9.74
N GLN A 538 28.21 55.57 9.81
CA GLN A 538 28.31 56.43 11.00
C GLN A 538 27.31 56.04 12.09
N ARG A 539 26.14 55.50 11.71
CA ARG A 539 25.05 55.14 12.63
C ARG A 539 24.91 53.63 12.88
N LYS A 540 25.85 52.82 12.40
CA LYS A 540 25.85 51.36 12.50
C LYS A 540 25.58 50.82 13.91
N ALA A 541 26.25 51.37 14.92
CA ALA A 541 26.09 50.93 16.31
C ALA A 541 24.67 51.21 16.84
N MET A 542 24.10 52.38 16.51
CA MET A 542 22.75 52.77 16.90
C MET A 542 21.70 51.85 16.27
N LEU A 543 21.85 51.53 14.97
CA LEU A 543 20.95 50.62 14.26
C LEU A 543 21.02 49.19 14.78
N ALA A 544 22.23 48.72 15.15
CA ALA A 544 22.39 47.39 15.77
C ALA A 544 21.70 47.31 17.13
N GLU A 545 21.74 48.38 17.93
CA GLU A 545 21.01 48.46 19.19
C GLU A 545 19.49 48.56 18.99
N ALA A 546 19.05 49.25 17.93
CA ALA A 546 17.65 49.34 17.56
C ALA A 546 17.06 47.97 17.16
N CYS A 547 17.85 47.09 16.54
CA CYS A 547 17.44 45.70 16.26
C CYS A 547 17.10 44.92 17.55
N LEU A 548 17.75 45.20 18.68
CA LEU A 548 17.42 44.55 19.96
C LEU A 548 16.03 44.95 20.46
N VAL A 549 15.61 46.19 20.19
CA VAL A 549 14.25 46.66 20.51
C VAL A 549 13.22 45.94 19.64
N ILE A 550 13.50 45.79 18.35
CA ILE A 550 12.65 45.05 17.42
C ILE A 550 12.51 43.59 17.84
N ASP A 551 13.59 42.95 18.31
CA ASP A 551 13.56 41.58 18.81
C ASP A 551 12.71 41.46 20.09
N ALA A 552 12.78 42.45 20.98
CA ALA A 552 11.94 42.53 22.17
C ALA A 552 10.45 42.78 21.85
N LEU A 553 10.13 43.43 20.73
CA LEU A 553 8.75 43.65 20.25
C LEU A 553 8.15 42.40 19.58
N GLY A 554 8.99 41.49 19.07
CA GLY A 554 8.60 40.20 18.51
C GLY A 554 8.60 40.11 16.98
N ASP A 555 8.20 38.95 16.46
CA ASP A 555 8.41 38.55 15.06
C ASP A 555 7.75 39.47 14.04
N HIS A 556 6.58 40.03 14.35
CA HIS A 556 5.87 40.95 13.44
C HIS A 556 6.69 42.22 13.13
N ALA A 557 7.33 42.79 14.16
CA ALA A 557 8.20 43.95 14.01
C ALA A 557 9.44 43.63 13.16
N ARG A 558 10.03 42.45 13.37
CA ARG A 558 11.17 41.96 12.60
C ARG A 558 10.84 41.80 11.12
N THR A 559 9.74 41.12 10.79
CA THR A 559 9.31 40.90 9.40
C THR A 559 9.07 42.23 8.67
N ARG A 560 8.44 43.21 9.33
CA ARG A 560 8.22 44.55 8.75
C ARG A 560 9.54 45.22 8.34
N LEU A 561 10.52 45.25 9.25
CA LEU A 561 11.81 45.89 9.00
C LEU A 561 12.62 45.17 7.92
N VAL A 562 12.67 43.84 7.97
CA VAL A 562 13.43 43.05 6.98
C VAL A 562 12.80 43.14 5.58
N ASN A 563 11.47 43.13 5.47
CA ASN A 563 10.79 43.31 4.19
C ASN A 563 11.05 44.69 3.59
N TRP A 564 11.03 45.74 4.42
CA TRP A 564 11.40 47.08 3.98
C TRP A 564 12.84 47.12 3.46
N TYR A 565 13.78 46.53 4.21
CA TYR A 565 15.20 46.49 3.84
C TYR A 565 15.41 45.77 2.50
N CYS A 566 14.84 44.57 2.33
CA CYS A 566 14.96 43.79 1.10
C CYS A 566 14.39 44.56 -0.11
N ASN A 567 13.23 45.19 0.04
CA ASN A 567 12.62 46.00 -1.02
C ASN A 567 13.46 47.23 -1.37
N THR A 568 14.08 47.87 -0.38
CA THR A 568 14.92 49.04 -0.59
C THR A 568 16.19 48.68 -1.37
N GLN A 569 16.87 47.60 -0.98
CA GLN A 569 18.09 47.14 -1.66
C GLN A 569 17.82 46.64 -3.09
N LEU A 570 16.69 45.96 -3.31
CA LEU A 570 16.32 45.43 -4.64
C LEU A 570 15.65 46.47 -5.55
N ARG A 571 15.43 47.70 -5.07
CA ARG A 571 14.75 48.76 -5.85
C ARG A 571 15.52 49.12 -7.12
N GLU A 572 16.84 49.29 -7.03
CA GLU A 572 17.69 49.60 -8.19
C GLU A 572 17.76 48.42 -9.17
N TYR A 573 17.86 47.19 -8.66
CA TYR A 573 17.82 45.98 -9.47
C TYR A 573 16.56 45.93 -10.35
N ARG A 574 15.39 46.13 -9.74
CA ARG A 574 14.09 46.16 -10.45
C ARG A 574 13.98 47.30 -11.46
N GLN A 575 14.81 48.35 -11.37
CA GLN A 575 14.85 49.42 -12.38
C GLN A 575 15.76 49.08 -13.56
N VAL A 576 16.93 48.48 -13.29
CA VAL A 576 17.93 48.14 -14.32
C VAL A 576 17.47 46.97 -15.19
N PHE A 577 16.82 45.98 -14.60
CA PHE A 577 16.51 44.71 -15.27
C PHE A 577 15.02 44.53 -15.62
N ARG A 578 14.32 45.64 -15.87
CA ARG A 578 12.91 45.60 -16.29
C ARG A 578 12.75 44.76 -17.56
N GLY A 579 11.71 43.92 -17.60
CA GLY A 579 11.46 43.01 -18.73
C GLY A 579 11.16 43.66 -20.10
N ASN A 580 11.24 44.99 -20.23
CA ASN A 580 11.09 45.71 -21.50
C ASN A 580 12.42 46.24 -22.06
N ASP A 581 13.49 46.27 -21.26
CA ASP A 581 14.79 46.79 -21.68
C ASP A 581 15.73 45.66 -22.11
N GLU A 582 16.67 45.96 -23.02
CA GLU A 582 17.66 45.00 -23.54
C GLU A 582 18.50 44.35 -22.41
N ALA A 583 18.76 45.10 -21.33
CA ALA A 583 19.44 44.60 -20.14
C ALA A 583 18.66 43.48 -19.43
N GLY A 584 17.33 43.44 -19.60
CA GLY A 584 16.45 42.46 -18.99
C GLY A 584 16.24 41.18 -19.82
N SER A 585 16.79 41.08 -21.04
CA SER A 585 16.61 39.92 -21.93
C SER A 585 17.27 38.63 -21.41
N LEU A 586 16.88 37.49 -21.99
CA LEU A 586 17.46 36.17 -21.66
C LEU A 586 18.96 36.08 -22.00
N ASP A 587 19.43 36.85 -22.97
CA ASP A 587 20.85 36.88 -23.36
C ASP A 587 21.77 37.47 -22.27
N ASN A 588 21.19 38.20 -21.31
CA ASN A 588 21.92 38.96 -20.30
C ASN A 588 21.73 38.42 -18.87
N ILE A 589 21.26 37.18 -18.67
CA ILE A 589 21.03 36.63 -17.33
C ILE A 589 22.29 36.60 -16.44
N SER A 590 23.47 36.39 -17.02
CA SER A 590 24.73 36.38 -16.26
C SER A 590 25.03 37.75 -15.65
N ARG A 591 24.52 38.84 -16.25
CA ARG A 591 24.61 40.20 -15.69
C ARG A 591 23.73 40.36 -14.45
N ARG A 592 22.55 39.75 -14.41
CA ARG A 592 21.65 39.74 -13.24
C ARG A 592 22.33 39.08 -12.05
N TYR A 593 22.86 37.87 -12.24
CA TYR A 593 23.57 37.13 -11.19
C TYR A 593 24.84 37.84 -10.71
N SER A 594 25.58 38.45 -11.64
CA SER A 594 26.75 39.27 -11.29
C SER A 594 26.37 40.50 -10.47
N TRP A 595 25.25 41.15 -10.76
CA TRP A 595 24.74 42.29 -9.99
C TRP A 595 24.40 41.88 -8.56
N PHE A 596 23.64 40.78 -8.40
CA PHE A 596 23.28 40.28 -7.08
C PHE A 596 24.50 39.87 -6.25
N ASN A 597 25.47 39.20 -6.87
CA ASN A 597 26.72 38.84 -6.19
C ASN A 597 27.52 40.06 -5.70
N ARG A 598 27.45 41.21 -6.38
CA ARG A 598 28.05 42.46 -5.88
C ARG A 598 27.27 43.03 -4.71
N MET A 599 25.93 43.07 -4.80
CA MET A 599 25.08 43.52 -3.70
C MET A 599 25.29 42.68 -2.43
N MET A 600 25.40 41.36 -2.57
CA MET A 600 25.68 40.47 -1.43
C MET A 600 27.04 40.76 -0.80
N LYS A 601 28.07 41.07 -1.59
CA LYS A 601 29.37 41.51 -1.04
C LYS A 601 29.24 42.81 -0.25
N THR A 602 28.46 43.77 -0.76
CA THR A 602 28.17 45.02 -0.03
C THR A 602 27.45 44.74 1.29
N TYR A 603 26.46 43.83 1.29
CA TYR A 603 25.81 43.39 2.52
C TYR A 603 26.81 42.83 3.53
N ASP A 604 27.65 41.87 3.11
CA ASP A 604 28.60 41.18 4.01
C ASP A 604 29.57 42.17 4.68
N ILE A 605 30.02 43.20 3.94
CA ILE A 605 31.01 44.16 4.40
C ILE A 605 30.36 45.28 5.23
N GLU A 606 29.28 45.87 4.74
CA GLU A 606 28.74 47.12 5.27
C GLU A 606 27.56 46.90 6.22
N HIS A 607 26.63 46.00 5.88
CA HIS A 607 25.32 45.89 6.55
C HIS A 607 25.18 44.70 7.50
N ALA A 608 25.96 43.62 7.32
CA ALA A 608 25.80 42.37 8.08
C ALA A 608 25.86 42.58 9.60
N ALA A 609 26.73 43.47 10.08
CA ALA A 609 26.88 43.76 11.51
C ALA A 609 25.82 44.72 12.09
N ILE A 610 24.85 45.17 11.29
CA ILE A 610 23.66 45.90 11.78
C ILE A 610 22.60 44.91 12.30
N PHE A 611 22.47 43.77 11.62
CA PHE A 611 21.42 42.80 11.92
C PHE A 611 21.94 41.66 12.80
N PRO A 612 21.13 41.16 13.74
CA PRO A 612 21.48 39.94 14.47
C PRO A 612 21.63 38.74 13.52
N ALA A 613 22.68 37.93 13.69
CA ALA A 613 22.99 36.83 12.77
C ALA A 613 21.85 35.80 12.64
N TYR A 614 21.11 35.55 13.72
CA TYR A 614 19.97 34.64 13.72
C TYR A 614 18.74 35.16 12.95
N TRP A 615 18.71 36.44 12.57
CA TRP A 615 17.65 36.96 11.70
C TRP A 615 17.84 36.52 10.24
N ARG A 616 19.03 36.08 9.84
CA ARG A 616 19.31 35.59 8.46
C ARG A 616 18.83 36.54 7.36
N VAL A 617 19.06 37.83 7.53
CA VAL A 617 18.62 38.88 6.58
C VAL A 617 19.25 38.70 5.20
N ASN A 618 20.47 38.17 5.12
CA ASN A 618 21.14 37.75 3.89
C ASN A 618 20.38 36.65 3.13
N GLU A 619 19.85 35.64 3.83
CA GLU A 619 19.06 34.56 3.24
C GLU A 619 17.71 35.09 2.73
N MET A 620 17.04 35.92 3.54
CA MET A 620 15.78 36.57 3.13
C MET A 620 15.95 37.49 1.91
N LEU A 621 17.06 38.24 1.84
CA LEU A 621 17.40 39.07 0.69
C LEU A 621 17.62 38.23 -0.58
N ALA A 622 18.29 37.07 -0.46
CA ALA A 622 18.48 36.15 -1.56
C ALA A 622 17.16 35.53 -2.04
N ASN A 623 16.26 35.16 -1.13
CA ASN A 623 14.93 34.67 -1.47
C ASN A 623 14.10 35.72 -2.23
N SER A 624 14.08 36.97 -1.75
CA SER A 624 13.35 38.05 -2.42
C SER A 624 13.92 38.38 -3.82
N TYR A 625 15.25 38.25 -4.00
CA TYR A 625 15.87 38.36 -5.33
C TYR A 625 15.46 37.22 -6.26
N CYS A 626 15.49 35.98 -5.77
CA CYS A 626 15.13 34.80 -6.57
C CYS A 626 13.67 34.88 -7.01
N GLU A 627 12.76 35.22 -6.09
CA GLU A 627 11.34 35.39 -6.38
C GLU A 627 11.11 36.46 -7.46
N GLY A 628 11.70 37.65 -7.31
CA GLY A 628 11.58 38.71 -8.31
C GLY A 628 12.15 38.32 -9.68
N THR A 629 13.29 37.61 -9.69
CA THR A 629 13.93 37.16 -10.94
C THR A 629 13.12 36.04 -11.62
N ARG A 630 12.53 35.14 -10.85
CA ARG A 630 11.64 34.09 -11.34
C ARG A 630 10.42 34.68 -12.06
N GLU A 631 9.78 35.67 -11.46
CA GLU A 631 8.63 36.35 -12.07
C GLU A 631 9.01 37.14 -13.33
N ASP A 632 10.18 37.80 -13.35
CA ASP A 632 10.73 38.43 -14.55
C ASP A 632 10.93 37.41 -15.69
N PHE A 633 11.53 36.26 -15.40
CA PHE A 633 11.77 35.20 -16.39
C PHE A 633 10.47 34.60 -16.91
N LYS A 634 9.48 34.34 -16.05
CA LYS A 634 8.13 33.92 -16.47
C LYS A 634 7.55 34.92 -17.47
N ALA A 635 7.64 36.22 -17.19
CA ALA A 635 7.10 37.27 -18.06
C ALA A 635 7.86 37.42 -19.39
N ILE A 636 9.17 37.18 -19.42
CA ILE A 636 9.99 37.23 -20.65
C ILE A 636 9.71 36.02 -21.53
N LEU A 637 9.74 34.80 -20.95
CA LEU A 637 9.49 33.56 -21.68
C LEU A 637 8.08 33.51 -22.27
N GLN A 638 7.06 33.97 -21.52
CA GLN A 638 5.68 34.08 -22.02
C GLN A 638 5.56 35.04 -23.22
N ARG A 639 6.36 36.12 -23.25
CA ARG A 639 6.36 37.09 -24.36
C ARG A 639 7.06 36.56 -25.60
N SER A 640 8.17 35.87 -25.43
CA SER A 640 8.92 35.25 -26.53
C SER A 640 8.07 34.21 -27.29
N MET A 641 7.16 33.52 -26.61
CA MET A 641 6.21 32.58 -27.24
C MET A 641 5.11 33.24 -28.09
N ARG A 642 4.77 34.52 -27.82
CA ARG A 642 3.67 35.24 -28.50
C ARG A 642 4.11 36.01 -29.76
N ARG A 643 5.41 36.07 -30.07
CA ARG A 643 5.90 36.72 -31.30
C ARG A 643 5.49 35.88 -32.51
N GLY A 644 4.52 36.37 -33.28
CA GLY A 644 3.95 35.71 -34.47
C GLY A 644 4.85 35.64 -35.71
N ASP A 645 6.17 35.81 -35.57
CA ASP A 645 7.13 35.82 -36.69
C ASP A 645 7.74 34.43 -36.99
N GLY A 646 7.25 33.36 -36.36
CA GLY A 646 7.71 32.00 -36.66
C GLY A 646 9.14 31.68 -36.22
N GLN A 647 9.85 32.61 -35.57
CA GLN A 647 11.07 32.29 -34.82
C GLN A 647 10.69 31.55 -33.54
N THR A 648 10.81 30.23 -33.59
CA THR A 648 10.81 29.38 -32.39
C THR A 648 11.93 29.82 -31.45
N LEU A 649 11.66 29.84 -30.15
CA LEU A 649 12.66 30.07 -29.11
C LEU A 649 13.90 29.20 -29.39
N ASP A 650 15.08 29.82 -29.42
CA ASP A 650 16.33 29.07 -29.63
C ASP A 650 16.54 28.12 -28.44
N VAL A 651 16.44 26.82 -28.71
CA VAL A 651 16.54 25.77 -27.70
C VAL A 651 17.94 25.77 -27.07
N ASP A 652 18.98 26.14 -27.83
CA ASP A 652 20.35 26.20 -27.33
C ASP A 652 20.53 27.40 -26.38
N LEU A 653 19.92 28.54 -26.69
CA LEU A 653 19.85 29.69 -25.79
C LEU A 653 19.08 29.35 -24.51
N LEU A 654 17.92 28.70 -24.62
CA LEU A 654 17.11 28.29 -23.47
C LEU A 654 17.89 27.36 -22.52
N LEU A 655 18.61 26.39 -23.08
CA LEU A 655 19.45 25.46 -22.31
C LEU A 655 20.66 26.15 -21.66
N SER A 656 21.31 27.07 -22.39
CA SER A 656 22.40 27.88 -21.84
C SER A 656 21.90 28.73 -20.66
N CYS A 657 20.74 29.38 -20.82
CA CYS A 657 20.15 30.20 -19.78
C CYS A 657 19.78 29.39 -18.52
N LEU A 658 19.20 28.22 -18.73
CA LEU A 658 18.82 27.31 -17.64
C LEU A 658 20.05 26.78 -16.90
N GLN A 659 21.11 26.40 -17.63
CA GLN A 659 22.35 25.91 -17.03
C GLN A 659 23.05 26.97 -16.16
N GLU A 660 23.10 28.23 -16.61
CA GLU A 660 23.65 29.32 -15.81
C GLU A 660 22.79 29.61 -14.56
N THR A 661 21.46 29.53 -14.70
CA THR A 661 20.52 29.70 -13.59
C THR A 661 20.73 28.63 -12.52
N LEU A 662 20.85 27.36 -12.91
CA LEU A 662 21.13 26.27 -11.98
C LEU A 662 22.49 26.41 -11.29
N ASN A 663 23.52 26.85 -12.03
CA ASN A 663 24.83 27.11 -11.44
C ASN A 663 24.76 28.20 -10.37
N PHE A 664 23.97 29.25 -10.60
CA PHE A 664 23.73 30.31 -9.64
C PHE A 664 22.97 29.80 -8.41
N GLU A 665 21.86 29.07 -8.59
CA GLU A 665 21.10 28.45 -7.49
C GLU A 665 21.99 27.55 -6.62
N HIS A 666 22.79 26.68 -7.24
CA HIS A 666 23.76 25.84 -6.51
C HIS A 666 24.80 26.66 -5.75
N SER A 667 25.20 27.83 -6.26
CA SER A 667 26.12 28.71 -5.55
C SER A 667 25.49 29.34 -4.30
N LEU A 668 24.19 29.68 -4.35
CA LEU A 668 23.43 30.15 -3.21
C LEU A 668 23.22 29.02 -2.19
N GLU A 669 22.82 27.84 -2.67
CA GLU A 669 22.63 26.65 -1.83
C GLU A 669 23.89 26.34 -1.03
N ARG A 670 25.06 26.24 -1.69
CA ARG A 670 26.36 26.05 -1.02
C ARG A 670 26.69 27.15 -0.01
N ARG A 671 26.32 28.40 -0.31
CA ARG A 671 26.59 29.54 0.56
C ARG A 671 25.80 29.47 1.86
N PHE A 672 24.55 29.02 1.82
CA PHE A 672 23.66 28.97 2.98
C PHE A 672 23.54 27.59 3.63
N SER A 673 24.04 26.52 2.98
CA SER A 673 24.05 25.15 3.50
C SER A 673 24.94 24.93 4.73
N ASN A 674 25.88 25.84 5.01
CA ASN A 674 27.00 25.61 5.94
C ASN A 674 26.98 26.43 7.25
N GLU A 675 25.96 27.24 7.54
CA GLU A 675 25.84 27.89 8.85
C GLU A 675 25.06 27.00 9.84
N SER A 676 25.85 26.24 10.61
CA SER A 676 25.54 25.50 11.83
C SER A 676 24.12 25.60 12.38
N ARG A 677 23.47 24.42 12.41
CA ARG A 677 22.63 23.94 13.52
C ARG A 677 23.13 24.50 14.86
N SER A 678 22.44 25.51 15.38
CA SER A 678 22.47 25.84 16.81
C SER A 678 21.06 25.61 17.36
N SER A 679 21.03 24.86 18.46
CA SER A 679 19.89 24.26 19.16
C SER A 679 19.24 23.03 18.53
N MET A 680 19.73 21.88 18.97
CA MET A 680 18.90 20.74 19.34
C MET A 680 17.85 21.22 20.35
N ASP A 681 16.63 21.48 19.90
CA ASP A 681 15.36 21.27 20.63
C ASP A 681 14.22 22.00 19.91
N THR A 682 13.85 21.50 18.73
CA THR A 682 12.47 21.58 18.23
C THR A 682 12.38 20.68 16.99
N ILE A 683 11.79 19.50 17.16
CA ILE A 683 11.27 18.72 16.04
C ILE A 683 9.99 19.42 15.62
N VAL A 684 10.13 20.48 14.81
CA VAL A 684 9.04 21.01 14.00
C VAL A 684 9.16 20.36 12.63
N SER A 685 8.03 19.83 12.20
CA SER A 685 7.61 19.34 10.90
C SER A 685 8.59 19.57 9.74
N ARG A 686 8.84 18.50 8.97
CA ARG A 686 9.60 18.52 7.72
C ARG A 686 9.02 19.45 6.64
N ASP A 687 7.82 20.00 6.85
CA ASP A 687 7.13 20.91 5.92
C ASP A 687 7.41 22.41 6.16
N GLU A 688 8.20 22.78 7.17
CA GLU A 688 8.66 24.17 7.36
C GLU A 688 10.19 24.29 7.25
N ARG A 689 10.81 23.59 6.30
CA ARG A 689 12.11 24.06 5.82
C ARG A 689 11.85 25.28 4.93
N PRO A 690 12.46 26.45 5.19
CA PRO A 690 12.55 27.50 4.18
C PRO A 690 13.10 26.82 2.92
N HIS A 691 12.38 26.98 1.81
CA HIS A 691 12.73 26.36 0.54
C HIS A 691 14.24 26.52 0.28
N GLY A 692 14.93 25.42 0.02
CA GLY A 692 16.29 25.49 -0.50
C GLY A 692 16.31 26.36 -1.76
N PHE A 693 17.48 26.87 -2.13
CA PHE A 693 17.63 27.67 -3.33
C PHE A 693 17.51 26.83 -4.62
N SER A 694 17.42 25.50 -4.50
CA SER A 694 17.06 24.60 -5.60
C SER A 694 15.66 24.94 -6.14
N GLN A 695 15.53 25.19 -7.44
CA GLN A 695 14.28 25.55 -8.12
C GLN A 695 13.74 26.95 -7.81
N ALA A 696 14.46 27.80 -7.08
CA ALA A 696 13.98 29.13 -6.70
C ALA A 696 13.74 30.08 -7.90
N ILE A 697 14.44 29.86 -9.01
CA ILE A 697 14.38 30.60 -10.28
C ILE A 697 14.11 29.64 -11.45
N SER A 698 14.74 28.46 -11.45
CA SER A 698 14.70 27.49 -12.56
C SER A 698 13.31 26.91 -12.83
N GLU A 699 12.39 26.96 -11.86
CA GLU A 699 10.95 26.67 -12.03
C GLU A 699 10.32 27.49 -13.18
N ALA A 700 10.78 28.72 -13.43
CA ALA A 700 10.26 29.56 -14.52
C ALA A 700 10.42 28.92 -15.93
N PHE A 701 11.36 27.98 -16.08
CA PHE A 701 11.69 27.35 -17.36
C PHE A 701 10.90 26.05 -17.59
N GLU A 702 10.29 25.47 -16.56
CA GLU A 702 9.61 24.16 -16.63
C GLU A 702 8.51 24.08 -17.71
N PRO A 703 7.62 25.09 -17.88
CA PRO A 703 6.57 25.04 -18.91
C PRO A 703 7.09 24.96 -20.35
N TYR A 704 8.37 25.28 -20.57
CA TYR A 704 9.00 25.35 -21.88
C TYR A 704 9.85 24.13 -22.22
N MET A 705 9.92 23.16 -21.30
CA MET A 705 10.69 21.91 -21.47
C MET A 705 10.06 20.92 -22.46
N SER A 706 8.80 21.09 -22.87
CA SER A 706 8.17 20.29 -23.93
C SER A 706 8.92 20.41 -25.25
N LEU A 707 9.36 21.61 -25.62
CA LEU A 707 10.17 21.87 -26.82
C LEU A 707 11.51 21.11 -26.78
N TRP A 708 12.06 20.92 -25.59
CA TRP A 708 13.29 20.13 -25.40
C TRP A 708 13.02 18.63 -25.57
N VAL A 709 11.95 18.09 -24.95
CA VAL A 709 11.55 16.68 -25.11
C VAL A 709 11.27 16.35 -26.59
N GLU A 710 10.58 17.25 -27.31
CA GLU A 710 10.34 17.11 -28.76
C GLU A 710 11.64 17.07 -29.58
N SER A 711 12.66 17.84 -29.19
CA SER A 711 13.98 17.79 -29.83
C SER A 711 14.66 16.44 -29.60
N GLN A 712 14.55 15.86 -28.39
CA GLN A 712 15.08 14.52 -28.09
C GLN A 712 14.36 13.42 -28.88
N ASP A 713 13.04 13.51 -29.03
CA ASP A 713 12.26 12.57 -29.86
C ASP A 713 12.74 12.58 -31.32
N LYS A 714 12.99 13.76 -31.90
CA LYS A 714 13.53 13.89 -33.27
C LYS A 714 14.92 13.27 -33.41
N GLN A 715 15.81 13.44 -32.42
CA GLN A 715 17.13 12.81 -32.46
C GLN A 715 17.02 11.28 -32.44
N LEU A 716 16.20 10.72 -31.54
CA LEU A 716 15.98 9.27 -31.47
C LEU A 716 15.35 8.70 -32.75
N ALA A 717 14.44 9.43 -33.39
CA ALA A 717 13.85 9.05 -34.67
C ALA A 717 14.90 8.84 -35.78
N THR A 718 15.99 9.61 -35.78
CA THR A 718 17.08 9.47 -36.76
C THR A 718 18.00 8.28 -36.49
N LEU A 719 18.08 7.81 -35.25
CA LEU A 719 19.00 6.74 -34.84
C LEU A 719 18.49 5.34 -35.22
N ILE A 720 17.18 5.08 -35.09
CA ILE A 720 16.61 3.73 -35.36
C ILE A 720 16.89 3.24 -36.81
N PRO A 721 16.67 4.02 -37.88
CA PRO A 721 16.99 3.58 -39.24
C PRO A 721 18.49 3.35 -39.45
N LYS A 722 19.35 4.13 -38.78
CA LYS A 722 20.81 3.96 -38.82
C LYS A 722 21.21 2.62 -38.20
N TYR A 723 20.62 2.26 -37.05
CA TYR A 723 20.88 0.98 -36.38
C TYR A 723 20.43 -0.23 -37.20
N ARG A 724 19.34 -0.11 -37.97
CA ARG A 724 18.89 -1.18 -38.87
C ARG A 724 19.86 -1.45 -40.04
N GLN A 725 20.56 -0.43 -40.51
CA GLN A 725 21.48 -0.53 -41.66
C GLN A 725 22.90 -0.97 -41.26
N GLN A 726 23.28 -0.79 -40.00
CA GLN A 726 24.58 -1.20 -39.48
C GLN A 726 24.71 -2.74 -39.40
N PRO A 727 25.91 -3.30 -39.64
CA PRO A 727 26.16 -4.72 -39.41
C PRO A 727 26.10 -5.06 -37.90
N LEU A 728 25.76 -6.33 -37.57
CA LEU A 728 25.60 -6.81 -36.19
C LEU A 728 26.90 -6.75 -35.37
N TRP A 729 28.03 -6.95 -36.03
CA TRP A 729 29.38 -6.80 -35.50
C TRP A 729 30.31 -6.23 -36.58
N ASN A 730 31.52 -5.85 -36.20
CA ASN A 730 32.57 -5.54 -37.14
C ASN A 730 33.19 -6.85 -37.68
N PRO A 731 33.23 -7.11 -39.00
CA PRO A 731 33.82 -8.33 -39.55
C PRO A 731 35.32 -8.52 -39.26
N GLU A 732 35.99 -7.47 -38.79
CA GLU A 732 37.42 -7.48 -38.42
C GLU A 732 37.67 -7.88 -36.95
N GLU A 733 36.63 -8.00 -36.11
CA GLU A 733 36.74 -8.42 -34.71
C GLU A 733 36.34 -9.89 -34.53
N ASP A 734 37.09 -10.63 -33.69
CA ASP A 734 36.78 -12.02 -33.37
C ASP A 734 35.46 -12.14 -32.60
N PHE A 735 34.63 -13.14 -32.94
CA PHE A 735 33.38 -13.40 -32.24
C PHE A 735 33.60 -13.72 -30.76
N SER A 736 32.94 -12.97 -29.90
CA SER A 736 32.89 -13.24 -28.47
C SER A 736 31.50 -13.73 -28.05
N PRO A 737 31.40 -14.88 -27.35
CA PRO A 737 30.14 -15.40 -26.82
C PRO A 737 29.41 -14.47 -25.84
N GLN A 738 30.07 -13.42 -25.34
CA GLN A 738 29.49 -12.42 -24.42
C GLN A 738 29.22 -11.08 -25.09
N ALA A 739 29.52 -10.94 -26.38
CA ALA A 739 29.33 -9.69 -27.10
C ALA A 739 27.84 -9.35 -27.25
N VAL A 740 27.60 -8.03 -27.29
CA VAL A 740 26.29 -7.40 -27.46
C VAL A 740 26.40 -6.43 -28.64
N ILE A 741 25.32 -6.26 -29.40
CA ILE A 741 25.31 -5.38 -30.58
C ILE A 741 25.58 -3.92 -30.14
N PRO A 742 26.58 -3.22 -30.70
CA PRO A 742 26.95 -1.86 -30.29
C PRO A 742 25.82 -0.82 -30.36
N SER A 743 24.86 -0.98 -31.28
CA SER A 743 23.72 -0.06 -31.37
C SER A 743 22.85 -0.03 -30.11
N SER A 744 22.78 -1.13 -29.36
CA SER A 744 22.03 -1.18 -28.09
C SER A 744 22.75 -0.37 -27.00
N THR A 745 24.08 -0.44 -26.93
CA THR A 745 24.87 0.29 -25.92
C THR A 745 24.87 1.79 -26.21
N GLU A 746 24.92 2.19 -27.49
CA GLU A 746 24.73 3.59 -27.90
C GLU A 746 23.35 4.14 -27.49
N LEU A 747 22.28 3.37 -27.70
CA LEU A 747 20.92 3.77 -27.34
C LEU A 747 20.76 4.00 -25.84
N PHE A 748 21.21 3.06 -25.00
CA PHE A 748 21.12 3.21 -23.54
C PHE A 748 22.09 4.26 -22.98
N HIS A 749 23.23 4.51 -23.65
CA HIS A 749 24.10 5.64 -23.30
C HIS A 749 23.37 6.97 -23.52
N PHE A 750 22.68 7.12 -24.66
CA PHE A 750 21.87 8.29 -24.95
C PHE A 750 20.79 8.50 -23.88
N TYR A 751 20.02 7.46 -23.54
CA TYR A 751 18.99 7.55 -22.47
C TYR A 751 19.56 7.98 -21.12
N ARG A 752 20.73 7.46 -20.72
CA ARG A 752 21.37 7.84 -19.46
C ARG A 752 21.76 9.33 -19.45
N LEU A 753 22.28 9.84 -20.56
CA LEU A 753 22.68 11.25 -20.68
C LEU A 753 21.46 12.17 -20.64
N THR A 754 20.44 11.87 -21.43
CA THR A 754 19.19 12.66 -21.54
C THR A 754 18.39 12.63 -20.24
N LEU A 755 18.33 11.48 -19.55
CA LEU A 755 17.72 11.37 -18.22
C LEU A 755 18.45 12.24 -17.18
N GLY A 756 19.80 12.18 -17.18
CA GLY A 756 20.61 12.96 -16.27
C GLY A 756 20.49 14.48 -16.50
N GLN A 757 20.21 14.91 -17.73
CA GLN A 757 19.91 16.29 -18.07
C GLN A 757 18.49 16.67 -17.61
N CYS A 758 17.47 15.89 -17.97
CA CYS A 758 16.07 16.19 -17.63
C CYS A 758 15.82 16.24 -16.12
N ALA A 759 16.35 15.27 -15.38
CA ALA A 759 16.17 15.19 -13.93
C ALA A 759 16.85 16.32 -13.12
N LYS A 760 17.72 17.13 -13.75
CA LYS A 760 18.26 18.36 -13.14
C LYS A 760 17.32 19.56 -13.31
N LEU A 761 16.36 19.46 -14.22
CA LEU A 761 15.52 20.57 -14.68
C LEU A 761 14.09 20.43 -14.18
N SER A 762 13.54 19.21 -14.21
CA SER A 762 12.20 18.90 -13.68
C SER A 762 12.18 17.44 -13.23
N THR A 763 11.54 17.21 -12.10
CA THR A 763 11.24 15.88 -11.55
C THR A 763 9.75 15.54 -11.68
N GLY A 764 8.93 16.46 -12.22
CA GLY A 764 7.49 16.29 -12.38
C GLY A 764 7.09 15.76 -13.75
N SER A 765 6.02 16.34 -14.31
CA SER A 765 5.36 15.87 -15.55
C SER A 765 6.29 15.70 -16.77
N ARG A 766 7.35 16.51 -16.89
CA ARG A 766 8.26 16.49 -18.05
C ARG A 766 9.15 15.25 -18.06
N LEU A 767 9.54 14.77 -16.88
CA LEU A 767 10.33 13.55 -16.74
C LEU A 767 9.48 12.32 -17.09
N ALA A 768 8.19 12.34 -16.77
CA ALA A 768 7.23 11.33 -17.20
C ALA A 768 7.09 11.32 -18.74
N GLU A 769 6.92 12.47 -19.38
CA GLU A 769 6.86 12.56 -20.86
C GLU A 769 8.14 12.01 -21.52
N LEU A 770 9.32 12.31 -20.97
CA LEU A 770 10.57 11.74 -21.46
C LEU A 770 10.60 10.20 -21.32
N SER A 771 10.08 9.65 -20.22
CA SER A 771 10.01 8.19 -20.02
C SER A 771 9.14 7.51 -21.08
N THR A 772 8.01 8.12 -21.46
CA THR A 772 7.15 7.61 -22.55
C THR A 772 7.85 7.64 -23.91
N THR A 773 8.71 8.64 -24.13
CA THR A 773 9.53 8.74 -25.34
C THR A 773 10.56 7.62 -25.39
N PHE A 774 11.20 7.28 -24.26
CA PHE A 774 12.11 6.14 -24.19
C PHE A 774 11.40 4.81 -24.47
N ALA A 775 10.23 4.59 -23.86
CA ALA A 775 9.42 3.38 -24.09
C ALA A 775 9.12 3.15 -25.58
N LYS A 776 8.66 4.21 -26.28
CA LYS A 776 8.38 4.19 -27.72
C LYS A 776 9.57 3.71 -28.56
N TYR A 777 10.78 4.19 -28.27
CA TYR A 777 11.96 3.84 -29.08
C TYR A 777 12.61 2.51 -28.68
N LEU A 778 12.39 2.03 -27.46
CA LEU A 778 12.71 0.64 -27.08
C LEU A 778 11.88 -0.37 -27.87
N ASP A 779 10.57 -0.12 -28.01
CA ASP A 779 9.68 -0.94 -28.85
C ASP A 779 10.14 -0.93 -30.32
N GLN A 780 10.46 0.24 -30.86
CA GLN A 780 10.97 0.35 -32.23
C GLN A 780 12.30 -0.35 -32.41
N TYR A 781 13.19 -0.32 -31.42
CA TYR A 781 14.47 -1.04 -31.48
C TYR A 781 14.25 -2.57 -31.52
N GLY A 782 13.39 -3.10 -30.64
CA GLY A 782 13.04 -4.52 -30.65
C GLY A 782 12.44 -4.98 -31.99
N GLN A 783 11.50 -4.21 -32.54
CA GLN A 783 10.77 -4.56 -33.76
C GLN A 783 11.57 -4.32 -35.06
N GLN A 784 12.18 -3.15 -35.22
CA GLN A 784 12.80 -2.74 -36.48
C GLN A 784 14.26 -3.15 -36.60
N VAL A 785 14.93 -3.45 -35.47
CA VAL A 785 16.33 -3.85 -35.46
C VAL A 785 16.41 -5.34 -35.13
N LEU A 786 16.13 -5.76 -33.89
CA LEU A 786 16.39 -7.15 -33.45
C LEU A 786 15.53 -8.17 -34.20
N TYR A 787 14.23 -7.93 -34.36
CA TYR A 787 13.35 -8.86 -35.08
C TYR A 787 13.64 -8.90 -36.60
N TYR A 788 14.07 -7.78 -37.18
CA TYR A 788 14.51 -7.72 -38.58
C TYR A 788 15.71 -8.65 -38.85
N PHE A 789 16.68 -8.67 -37.93
CA PHE A 789 17.82 -9.59 -38.01
C PHE A 789 17.44 -11.05 -37.77
N LEU A 790 16.38 -11.31 -37.01
CA LEU A 790 15.91 -12.68 -36.74
C LEU A 790 15.14 -13.31 -37.92
N SER A 791 14.35 -12.52 -38.67
CA SER A 791 13.33 -13.03 -39.60
C SER A 791 13.60 -12.68 -41.06
N GLU A 792 13.76 -11.40 -41.40
CA GLU A 792 13.81 -10.92 -42.79
C GLU A 792 15.19 -11.08 -43.43
N ARG A 793 16.27 -10.92 -42.66
CA ARG A 793 17.65 -10.95 -43.21
C ARG A 793 18.20 -12.38 -43.39
N SER A 794 17.78 -13.34 -42.56
CA SER A 794 18.43 -14.66 -42.50
C SER A 794 17.82 -15.75 -43.41
N GLY A 795 16.72 -15.45 -44.11
CA GLY A 795 16.11 -16.37 -45.11
C GLY A 795 15.60 -17.71 -44.54
N ALA A 796 15.36 -18.69 -45.42
CA ALA A 796 14.69 -19.95 -45.08
C ALA A 796 15.49 -20.90 -44.16
N GLN A 797 16.81 -20.68 -44.01
CA GLN A 797 17.69 -21.47 -43.13
C GLN A 797 17.88 -20.85 -41.73
N GLY A 798 17.37 -19.63 -41.50
CA GLY A 798 17.50 -18.90 -40.24
C GLY A 798 18.92 -18.36 -39.99
N PRO A 799 19.11 -17.53 -38.94
CA PRO A 799 20.39 -16.89 -38.62
C PRO A 799 21.48 -17.92 -38.31
N SER A 800 22.76 -17.55 -38.47
CA SER A 800 23.86 -18.40 -38.00
C SER A 800 23.79 -18.58 -36.47
N VAL A 801 24.51 -19.57 -35.92
CA VAL A 801 24.56 -19.76 -34.45
C VAL A 801 25.12 -18.51 -33.78
N GLU A 802 26.18 -17.93 -34.32
CA GLU A 802 26.83 -16.74 -33.78
C GLU A 802 25.93 -15.49 -33.84
N GLU A 803 25.20 -15.28 -34.95
CA GLU A 803 24.20 -14.20 -35.07
C GLU A 803 23.06 -14.38 -34.06
N ALA A 804 22.57 -15.61 -33.88
CA ALA A 804 21.56 -15.92 -32.89
C ALA A 804 22.04 -15.62 -31.47
N ILE A 805 23.29 -15.98 -31.13
CA ILE A 805 23.87 -15.69 -29.80
C ILE A 805 24.01 -14.17 -29.57
N LEU A 806 24.46 -13.40 -30.56
CA LEU A 806 24.51 -11.94 -30.43
C LEU A 806 23.15 -11.32 -30.16
N ILE A 807 22.12 -11.72 -30.90
CA ILE A 807 20.77 -11.17 -30.73
C ILE A 807 20.22 -11.61 -29.37
N LEU A 808 20.50 -12.84 -28.92
CA LEU A 808 20.10 -13.34 -27.59
C LEU A 808 20.73 -12.50 -26.47
N ASN A 809 22.05 -12.30 -26.52
CA ASN A 809 22.77 -11.50 -25.55
C ASN A 809 22.30 -10.05 -25.55
N THR A 810 21.98 -9.50 -26.72
CA THR A 810 21.48 -8.13 -26.86
C THR A 810 20.07 -7.98 -26.31
N ALA A 811 19.17 -8.93 -26.58
CA ALA A 811 17.82 -8.93 -26.04
C ALA A 811 17.85 -9.03 -24.51
N ASP A 812 18.68 -9.90 -23.95
CA ASP A 812 18.87 -10.01 -22.50
C ASP A 812 19.49 -8.74 -21.89
N TYR A 813 20.49 -8.15 -22.55
CA TYR A 813 21.07 -6.87 -22.16
C TYR A 813 20.01 -5.76 -22.13
N CYS A 814 19.17 -5.69 -23.17
CA CYS A 814 18.08 -4.72 -23.25
C CYS A 814 17.05 -4.95 -22.14
N TYR A 815 16.65 -6.19 -21.86
CA TYR A 815 15.76 -6.55 -20.75
C TYR A 815 16.31 -6.04 -19.40
N ALA A 816 17.55 -6.40 -19.07
CA ALA A 816 18.18 -5.99 -17.81
C ALA A 816 18.34 -4.47 -17.71
N THR A 817 18.70 -3.80 -18.81
CA THR A 817 18.95 -2.36 -18.82
C THR A 817 17.64 -1.55 -18.81
N CYS A 818 16.54 -2.07 -19.36
CA CYS A 818 15.20 -1.47 -19.22
C CYS A 818 14.78 -1.39 -17.75
N ASN A 819 14.91 -2.49 -17.00
CA ASN A 819 14.55 -2.52 -15.58
C ASN A 819 15.41 -1.54 -14.76
N GLN A 820 16.72 -1.47 -15.03
CA GLN A 820 17.61 -0.50 -14.39
C GLN A 820 17.28 0.95 -14.75
N LEU A 821 16.82 1.20 -15.98
CA LEU A 821 16.41 2.52 -16.43
C LEU A 821 15.11 2.95 -15.72
N GLU A 822 14.14 2.06 -15.61
CA GLU A 822 12.89 2.29 -14.88
C GLU A 822 13.14 2.65 -13.41
N GLU A 823 13.97 1.85 -12.72
CA GLU A 823 14.36 2.10 -11.34
C GLU A 823 15.03 3.48 -11.18
N LYS A 824 15.92 3.85 -12.12
CA LYS A 824 16.59 5.16 -12.11
C LYS A 824 15.65 6.33 -12.38
N ILE A 825 14.63 6.15 -13.22
CA ILE A 825 13.62 7.18 -13.49
C ILE A 825 12.73 7.32 -12.25
N ARG A 826 12.22 6.21 -11.69
CA ARG A 826 11.41 6.21 -10.46
C ARG A 826 12.14 6.79 -9.25
N GLY A 827 13.46 6.57 -9.14
CA GLY A 827 14.28 7.16 -8.08
C GLY A 827 14.50 8.68 -8.19
N ARG A 828 14.10 9.31 -9.31
CA ARG A 828 14.31 10.74 -9.59
C ARG A 828 13.05 11.53 -9.86
N ILE A 829 11.93 10.86 -10.12
CA ILE A 829 10.63 11.49 -10.43
C ILE A 829 9.83 11.71 -9.14
N ASP A 830 9.00 12.75 -9.11
CA ASP A 830 8.11 13.08 -7.99
C ASP A 830 7.11 11.94 -7.73
N GLU A 831 6.70 11.77 -6.47
CA GLU A 831 5.84 10.64 -6.03
C GLU A 831 4.57 10.51 -6.89
N ASP A 832 3.91 11.63 -7.22
CA ASP A 832 2.67 11.70 -8.01
C ASP A 832 2.80 11.12 -9.43
N PHE A 833 4.03 10.99 -9.95
CA PHE A 833 4.28 10.53 -11.31
C PHE A 833 4.99 9.17 -11.37
N LYS A 834 5.39 8.58 -10.23
CA LYS A 834 6.08 7.29 -10.21
C LYS A 834 5.25 6.16 -10.81
N GLU A 835 3.94 6.16 -10.57
CA GLU A 835 3.02 5.16 -11.13
C GLU A 835 2.88 5.25 -12.65
N LYS A 836 3.19 6.41 -13.25
CA LYS A 836 3.13 6.61 -14.71
C LYS A 836 4.36 6.12 -15.45
N VAL A 837 5.42 5.77 -14.73
CA VAL A 837 6.66 5.24 -15.29
C VAL A 837 6.60 3.72 -15.25
N ASP A 838 6.33 3.11 -16.40
CA ASP A 838 6.28 1.67 -16.61
C ASP A 838 7.03 1.31 -17.91
N LEU A 839 8.11 0.53 -17.79
CA LEU A 839 8.86 -0.04 -18.92
C LEU A 839 8.78 -1.57 -18.95
N GLN A 840 7.91 -2.18 -18.14
CA GLN A 840 7.78 -3.64 -18.03
C GLN A 840 7.35 -4.25 -19.36
N SER A 841 6.44 -3.59 -20.08
CA SER A 841 5.98 -4.07 -21.40
C SER A 841 7.12 -4.17 -22.42
N GLN A 842 8.06 -3.22 -22.42
CA GLN A 842 9.24 -3.22 -23.28
C GLN A 842 10.24 -4.31 -22.84
N ALA A 843 10.45 -4.46 -21.53
CA ALA A 843 11.30 -5.52 -20.98
C ALA A 843 10.77 -6.91 -21.39
N ASP A 844 9.47 -7.16 -21.24
CA ASP A 844 8.82 -8.41 -21.63
C ASP A 844 8.94 -8.68 -23.14
N ALA A 845 8.87 -7.65 -23.97
CA ALA A 845 9.09 -7.78 -25.41
C ALA A 845 10.50 -8.29 -25.74
N PHE A 846 11.54 -7.76 -25.07
CA PHE A 846 12.91 -8.25 -25.23
C PHE A 846 13.10 -9.68 -24.72
N MET A 847 12.46 -10.05 -23.60
CA MET A 847 12.47 -11.44 -23.11
C MET A 847 11.78 -12.39 -24.10
N GLY A 848 10.69 -11.93 -24.74
CA GLY A 848 10.01 -12.65 -25.82
C GLY A 848 10.94 -12.92 -27.01
N ILE A 849 11.74 -11.93 -27.42
CA ILE A 849 12.76 -12.09 -28.48
C ILE A 849 13.84 -13.11 -28.05
N ALA A 850 14.34 -13.03 -26.82
CA ALA A 850 15.31 -13.99 -26.28
C ALA A 850 14.78 -15.43 -26.32
N SER A 851 13.53 -15.64 -25.90
CA SER A 851 12.85 -16.95 -25.95
C SER A 851 12.67 -17.48 -27.38
N ALA A 852 12.33 -16.61 -28.33
CA ALA A 852 12.22 -17.00 -29.74
C ALA A 852 13.57 -17.50 -30.30
N ILE A 853 14.68 -16.86 -29.91
CA ILE A 853 16.02 -17.25 -30.35
C ILE A 853 16.43 -18.61 -29.79
N VAL A 854 16.12 -18.91 -28.52
CA VAL A 854 16.35 -20.24 -27.95
C VAL A 854 15.64 -21.33 -28.78
N ARG A 855 14.41 -21.07 -29.24
CA ARG A 855 13.69 -22.01 -30.13
C ARG A 855 14.34 -22.15 -31.50
N VAL A 856 14.90 -21.07 -32.07
CA VAL A 856 15.66 -21.14 -33.33
C VAL A 856 16.91 -22.02 -33.17
N LEU A 857 17.63 -21.90 -32.04
CA LEU A 857 18.78 -22.75 -31.74
C LEU A 857 18.39 -24.23 -31.62
N VAL A 858 17.29 -24.54 -30.92
CA VAL A 858 16.77 -25.91 -30.82
C VAL A 858 16.40 -26.48 -32.20
N ARG A 859 15.78 -25.67 -33.07
CA ARG A 859 15.40 -26.08 -34.44
C ARG A 859 16.63 -26.42 -35.30
N LYS A 860 17.79 -25.82 -35.06
CA LYS A 860 19.03 -26.20 -35.77
C LYS A 860 19.44 -27.63 -35.46
N VAL A 861 19.29 -28.08 -34.21
CA VAL A 861 19.56 -29.47 -33.82
C VAL A 861 18.56 -30.42 -34.46
N GLU A 862 17.28 -30.05 -34.50
CA GLU A 862 16.23 -30.84 -35.16
C GLU A 862 16.53 -31.08 -36.65
N ILE A 863 16.90 -30.02 -37.38
CA ILE A 863 17.26 -30.11 -38.81
C ILE A 863 18.46 -31.05 -39.01
N ALA A 864 19.46 -31.02 -38.12
CA ALA A 864 20.60 -31.92 -38.18
C ALA A 864 20.23 -33.41 -37.95
N CYS A 865 19.14 -33.67 -37.22
CA CYS A 865 18.67 -35.03 -36.90
C CYS A 865 17.70 -35.63 -37.95
N GLU A 866 17.22 -34.85 -38.92
CA GLU A 866 16.27 -35.36 -39.93
C GLU A 866 16.77 -36.57 -40.75
N PRO A 867 18.07 -36.67 -41.14
CA PRO A 867 18.58 -37.86 -41.83
C PRO A 867 18.44 -39.15 -41.02
N THR A 868 18.66 -39.11 -39.70
CA THR A 868 18.54 -40.29 -38.83
C THR A 868 17.10 -40.64 -38.53
N TRP A 869 16.22 -39.63 -38.41
CA TRP A 869 14.77 -39.86 -38.35
C TRP A 869 14.25 -40.55 -39.62
N ARG A 870 14.80 -40.21 -40.79
CA ARG A 870 14.46 -40.87 -42.05
C ARG A 870 14.91 -42.34 -42.08
N GLU A 871 16.08 -42.66 -41.52
CA GLU A 871 16.54 -44.05 -41.37
C GLU A 871 15.54 -44.87 -40.55
N MET A 872 15.15 -44.38 -39.37
CA MET A 872 14.17 -45.03 -38.48
C MET A 872 12.84 -45.33 -39.18
N ARG A 873 12.33 -44.39 -39.99
CA ARG A 873 11.07 -44.57 -40.74
C ARG A 873 11.15 -45.65 -41.83
N ASN A 874 12.35 -45.89 -42.37
CA ASN A 874 12.58 -46.86 -43.43
C ASN A 874 12.94 -48.27 -42.92
N THR A 875 13.20 -48.43 -41.63
CA THR A 875 13.49 -49.72 -41.00
C THR A 875 12.26 -50.64 -41.04
N PRO A 876 12.38 -51.92 -41.46
CA PRO A 876 11.25 -52.84 -41.59
C PRO A 876 10.82 -53.44 -40.23
N TRP A 877 10.21 -52.61 -39.37
CA TRP A 877 9.82 -52.97 -37.99
C TRP A 877 8.90 -54.18 -37.85
N SER A 878 8.15 -54.55 -38.89
CA SER A 878 7.28 -55.74 -38.90
C SER A 878 8.02 -57.07 -39.08
N LYS A 879 9.24 -57.07 -39.61
CA LYS A 879 10.02 -58.28 -39.91
C LYS A 879 11.09 -58.59 -38.87
N LEU A 880 11.10 -57.87 -37.76
CA LEU A 880 12.08 -58.05 -36.70
C LEU A 880 11.75 -59.33 -35.91
N GLU A 881 12.69 -60.29 -35.89
CA GLU A 881 12.50 -61.60 -35.24
C GLU A 881 13.09 -61.66 -33.82
N SER A 882 14.06 -60.81 -33.50
CA SER A 882 14.71 -60.73 -32.18
C SER A 882 15.08 -59.30 -31.81
N VAL A 883 15.10 -59.02 -30.50
CA VAL A 883 15.62 -57.76 -29.94
C VAL A 883 17.14 -57.80 -29.78
N GLY A 884 17.79 -56.65 -29.93
CA GLY A 884 19.20 -56.39 -29.62
C GLY A 884 19.34 -55.21 -28.67
N ASP A 885 20.58 -54.78 -28.41
CA ASP A 885 20.86 -53.75 -27.39
C ASP A 885 20.32 -52.35 -27.78
N GLN A 886 20.58 -51.90 -29.02
CA GLN A 886 20.04 -50.66 -29.59
C GLN A 886 19.98 -50.74 -31.13
N SER A 887 19.05 -50.00 -31.76
CA SER A 887 18.96 -49.88 -33.22
C SER A 887 20.09 -49.03 -33.82
N SER A 888 20.41 -49.24 -35.12
CA SER A 888 21.51 -48.55 -35.83
C SER A 888 21.40 -47.02 -35.80
N TYR A 889 20.19 -46.48 -35.97
CA TYR A 889 19.95 -45.04 -36.01
C TYR A 889 20.15 -44.35 -34.65
N VAL A 890 20.06 -45.08 -33.52
CA VAL A 890 20.07 -44.50 -32.17
C VAL A 890 21.43 -43.91 -31.81
N ALA A 891 22.50 -44.62 -32.16
CA ALA A 891 23.87 -44.15 -31.96
C ALA A 891 24.14 -42.86 -32.75
N GLU A 892 23.72 -42.85 -34.01
CA GLU A 892 23.94 -41.72 -34.92
C GLU A 892 23.06 -40.52 -34.57
N LEU A 893 21.83 -40.75 -34.14
CA LEU A 893 20.94 -39.70 -33.62
C LEU A 893 21.54 -39.05 -32.36
N LEU A 894 22.01 -39.85 -31.39
CA LEU A 894 22.67 -39.31 -30.20
C LEU A 894 23.96 -38.56 -30.54
N ARG A 895 24.73 -39.03 -31.53
CA ARG A 895 25.93 -38.35 -32.01
C ARG A 895 25.60 -36.96 -32.56
N HIS A 896 24.64 -36.86 -33.49
CA HIS A 896 24.23 -35.58 -34.06
C HIS A 896 23.66 -34.62 -33.01
N VAL A 897 22.79 -35.12 -32.11
CA VAL A 897 22.24 -34.30 -31.02
C VAL A 897 23.36 -33.77 -30.13
N LYS A 898 24.31 -34.62 -29.71
CA LYS A 898 25.40 -34.21 -28.81
C LYS A 898 26.39 -33.26 -29.47
N GLU A 899 26.79 -33.49 -30.73
CA GLU A 899 27.75 -32.63 -31.45
C GLU A 899 27.21 -31.23 -31.65
N THR A 900 26.00 -31.10 -32.22
CA THR A 900 25.39 -29.79 -32.48
C THR A 900 25.01 -29.07 -31.18
N SER A 901 24.58 -29.82 -30.14
CA SER A 901 24.29 -29.23 -28.83
C SER A 901 25.56 -28.75 -28.12
N ALA A 902 26.68 -29.47 -28.22
CA ALA A 902 27.95 -29.07 -27.63
C ALA A 902 28.46 -27.74 -28.25
N GLU A 903 28.34 -27.59 -29.57
CA GLU A 903 28.69 -26.34 -30.27
C GLU A 903 27.84 -25.14 -29.79
N ILE A 904 26.53 -25.32 -29.68
CA ILE A 904 25.60 -24.28 -29.22
C ILE A 904 25.83 -23.94 -27.74
N LEU A 905 25.96 -24.96 -26.88
CA LEU A 905 26.19 -24.79 -25.44
C LEU A 905 27.53 -24.15 -25.14
N LYS A 906 28.54 -24.29 -26.01
CA LYS A 906 29.84 -23.64 -25.86
C LYS A 906 29.74 -22.12 -26.07
N SER A 907 28.82 -21.70 -26.93
CA SER A 907 28.55 -20.30 -27.24
C SER A 907 27.51 -19.66 -26.29
N LEU A 908 26.73 -20.46 -25.56
CA LEU A 908 25.78 -19.97 -24.56
C LEU A 908 26.46 -19.74 -23.21
N HIS A 909 26.85 -18.50 -22.93
CA HIS A 909 27.57 -18.17 -21.70
C HIS A 909 26.68 -18.10 -20.44
N LYS A 910 25.37 -17.87 -20.58
CA LYS A 910 24.42 -17.79 -19.44
C LYS A 910 23.73 -19.13 -19.22
N GLN A 911 23.84 -19.64 -17.99
CA GLN A 911 23.27 -20.93 -17.59
C GLN A 911 21.75 -21.02 -17.75
N GLN A 912 21.01 -19.91 -17.58
CA GLN A 912 19.56 -19.89 -17.78
C GLN A 912 19.15 -20.21 -19.23
N TYR A 913 19.91 -19.73 -20.21
CA TYR A 913 19.63 -19.98 -21.63
C TYR A 913 20.14 -21.34 -22.08
N ALA A 914 21.29 -21.79 -21.56
CA ALA A 914 21.77 -23.16 -21.73
C ALA A 914 20.75 -24.18 -21.21
N ARG A 915 20.17 -23.90 -20.02
CA ARG A 915 19.12 -24.72 -19.43
C ARG A 915 17.83 -24.71 -20.25
N ALA A 916 17.35 -23.54 -20.65
CA ALA A 916 16.16 -23.39 -21.47
C ALA A 916 16.29 -24.09 -22.83
N PHE A 917 17.49 -24.01 -23.45
CA PHE A 917 17.82 -24.75 -24.67
C PHE A 917 17.70 -26.27 -24.45
N CYS A 918 18.34 -26.81 -23.41
CA CYS A 918 18.29 -28.25 -23.12
C CYS A 918 16.87 -28.74 -22.83
N ASP A 919 16.10 -27.99 -22.03
CA ASP A 919 14.72 -28.36 -21.70
C ASP A 919 13.83 -28.41 -22.94
N ASN A 920 13.90 -27.37 -23.79
CA ASN A 920 13.12 -27.29 -25.02
C ASN A 920 13.56 -28.36 -26.05
N LEU A 921 14.86 -28.67 -26.10
CA LEU A 921 15.38 -29.70 -26.98
C LEU A 921 14.86 -31.09 -26.62
N VAL A 922 14.84 -31.44 -25.32
CA VAL A 922 14.34 -32.73 -24.85
C VAL A 922 12.84 -32.90 -25.13
N ASP A 923 12.04 -31.86 -24.87
CA ASP A 923 10.62 -31.88 -25.19
C ASP A 923 10.37 -32.03 -26.70
N LEU A 924 11.16 -31.33 -27.54
CA LEU A 924 11.08 -31.46 -28.99
C LEU A 924 11.46 -32.88 -29.46
N MET A 925 12.56 -33.43 -28.95
CA MET A 925 13.03 -34.77 -29.35
C MET A 925 12.04 -35.87 -28.94
N ALA A 926 11.43 -35.77 -27.75
CA ALA A 926 10.39 -36.73 -27.32
C ALA A 926 9.17 -36.69 -28.25
N ASN A 927 8.71 -35.49 -28.61
CA ASN A 927 7.58 -35.31 -29.54
C ASN A 927 7.94 -35.80 -30.96
N ALA A 928 9.16 -35.50 -31.44
CA ALA A 928 9.65 -35.97 -32.73
C ALA A 928 9.72 -37.51 -32.77
N TYR A 929 10.14 -38.15 -31.68
CA TYR A 929 10.21 -39.61 -31.64
C TYR A 929 8.82 -40.26 -31.73
N ILE A 930 7.83 -39.73 -30.99
CA ILE A 930 6.42 -40.17 -31.10
C ILE A 930 5.90 -40.00 -32.54
N ALA A 931 6.16 -38.83 -33.16
CA ALA A 931 5.74 -38.56 -34.53
C ALA A 931 6.36 -39.54 -35.55
N ASN A 932 7.63 -39.93 -35.34
CA ASN A 932 8.31 -40.90 -36.19
C ASN A 932 7.84 -42.35 -35.95
N ILE A 933 7.57 -42.76 -34.71
CA ILE A 933 6.97 -44.07 -34.40
C ILE A 933 5.66 -44.26 -35.17
N ILE A 934 4.82 -43.21 -35.20
CA ILE A 934 3.52 -43.26 -35.90
C ILE A 934 3.68 -43.46 -37.41
N GLN A 935 4.76 -42.94 -38.00
CA GLN A 935 5.03 -43.06 -39.43
C GLN A 935 5.63 -44.43 -39.80
N SER A 936 6.19 -45.17 -38.85
CA SER A 936 6.90 -46.45 -39.04
C SER A 936 6.01 -47.70 -39.15
N LYS A 937 4.78 -47.58 -39.67
CA LYS A 937 3.80 -48.69 -39.75
C LYS A 937 4.11 -49.69 -40.89
N PRO A 938 3.87 -51.01 -40.72
CA PRO A 938 3.40 -51.69 -39.50
C PRO A 938 4.54 -52.12 -38.57
N ILE A 939 4.26 -52.15 -37.26
CA ILE A 939 5.20 -52.47 -36.17
C ILE A 939 4.79 -53.80 -35.51
N SER A 940 5.71 -54.77 -35.41
CA SER A 940 5.49 -56.05 -34.70
C SER A 940 5.67 -55.90 -33.18
N GLU A 941 5.31 -56.93 -32.39
CA GLU A 941 5.57 -56.93 -30.94
C GLU A 941 7.07 -56.75 -30.64
N VAL A 942 7.91 -57.47 -31.38
CA VAL A 942 9.38 -57.43 -31.24
C VAL A 942 9.92 -56.06 -31.68
N GLY A 943 9.34 -55.45 -32.72
CA GLY A 943 9.67 -54.09 -33.14
C GLY A 943 9.32 -53.04 -32.06
N ALA A 944 8.15 -53.17 -31.43
CA ALA A 944 7.74 -52.29 -30.33
C ALA A 944 8.59 -52.49 -29.05
N GLU A 945 9.08 -53.71 -28.82
CA GLU A 945 10.04 -54.01 -27.75
C GLU A 945 11.40 -53.35 -28.02
N GLN A 946 11.93 -53.45 -29.25
CA GLN A 946 13.17 -52.79 -29.64
C GLN A 946 13.08 -51.26 -29.54
N MET A 947 12.00 -50.65 -30.05
CA MET A 947 11.81 -49.19 -29.97
C MET A 947 11.69 -48.69 -28.52
N LEU A 948 11.20 -49.54 -27.60
CA LEU A 948 11.15 -49.22 -26.17
C LEU A 948 12.55 -49.25 -25.56
N LEU A 949 13.38 -50.23 -25.92
CA LEU A 949 14.80 -50.28 -25.54
C LEU A 949 15.56 -49.05 -26.06
N ASP A 950 15.35 -48.71 -27.34
CA ASP A 950 15.92 -47.51 -27.96
C ASP A 950 15.51 -46.22 -27.20
N SER A 951 14.27 -46.16 -26.71
CA SER A 951 13.80 -45.03 -25.89
C SER A 951 14.58 -44.86 -24.57
N TYR A 952 14.98 -45.97 -23.93
CA TYR A 952 15.77 -45.94 -22.69
C TYR A 952 17.21 -45.49 -22.95
N VAL A 953 17.78 -45.91 -24.08
CA VAL A 953 19.11 -45.46 -24.52
C VAL A 953 19.10 -43.96 -24.82
N LEU A 954 18.11 -43.48 -25.57
CA LEU A 954 17.93 -42.05 -25.85
C LEU A 954 17.72 -41.24 -24.57
N LYS A 955 16.87 -41.73 -23.67
CA LYS A 955 16.62 -41.12 -22.36
C LYS A 955 17.93 -40.96 -21.56
N LYS A 956 18.77 -42.00 -21.50
CA LYS A 956 20.07 -41.92 -20.85
C LYS A 956 20.98 -40.89 -21.55
N GLY A 957 21.08 -40.95 -22.87
CA GLY A 957 21.88 -40.00 -23.65
C GLY A 957 21.45 -38.54 -23.48
N PHE A 958 20.15 -38.29 -23.34
CA PHE A 958 19.61 -36.94 -23.11
C PHE A 958 19.88 -36.40 -21.71
N THR A 959 20.02 -37.26 -20.69
CA THR A 959 20.41 -36.77 -19.34
C THR A 959 21.79 -36.13 -19.29
N GLU A 960 22.66 -36.44 -20.27
CA GLU A 960 24.02 -35.93 -20.37
C GLU A 960 24.13 -34.59 -21.11
N LEU A 961 23.04 -34.05 -21.69
CA LEU A 961 23.08 -32.82 -22.50
C LEU A 961 23.64 -31.59 -21.78
N PRO A 962 23.27 -31.28 -20.51
CA PRO A 962 23.76 -30.08 -19.83
C PRO A 962 25.24 -30.13 -19.49
N ILE A 963 25.82 -31.33 -19.40
CA ILE A 963 27.21 -31.57 -18.96
C ILE A 963 28.18 -31.78 -20.13
N LEU A 964 27.74 -31.63 -21.38
CA LEU A 964 28.56 -31.87 -22.58
C LEU A 964 29.83 -31.01 -22.64
N ASN A 965 29.82 -29.84 -22.01
CA ASN A 965 30.94 -28.88 -22.01
C ASN A 965 31.55 -28.66 -20.62
N GLU A 966 31.12 -29.41 -19.61
CA GLU A 966 31.66 -29.31 -18.24
C GLU A 966 32.86 -30.26 -18.04
N GLU A 967 33.74 -29.95 -17.08
CA GLU A 967 34.90 -30.80 -16.78
C GLU A 967 34.44 -32.23 -16.38
N THR A 968 35.20 -33.24 -16.81
CA THR A 968 34.89 -34.66 -16.59
C THR A 968 34.61 -34.95 -15.11
N GLY A 969 33.35 -35.26 -14.77
CA GLY A 969 32.93 -35.57 -13.40
C GLY A 969 31.69 -34.79 -12.92
N ALA A 970 31.20 -33.82 -13.68
CA ALA A 970 29.99 -33.08 -13.32
C ALA A 970 28.71 -33.95 -13.42
N ALA A 971 27.86 -33.84 -12.40
CA ALA A 971 26.59 -34.56 -12.35
C ALA A 971 25.46 -33.71 -12.94
N PRO A 972 24.55 -34.29 -13.75
CA PRO A 972 23.45 -33.53 -14.35
C PRO A 972 22.48 -33.03 -13.27
N PRO A 973 21.94 -31.80 -13.39
CA PRO A 973 21.00 -31.25 -12.41
C PRO A 973 19.78 -32.16 -12.20
N ALA A 974 19.43 -32.48 -10.95
CA ALA A 974 18.31 -33.36 -10.62
C ALA A 974 16.97 -32.89 -11.22
N SER A 975 16.76 -31.57 -11.31
CA SER A 975 15.60 -30.96 -11.97
C SER A 975 15.58 -31.21 -13.48
N PHE A 976 16.73 -31.33 -14.15
CA PHE A 976 16.83 -31.69 -15.56
C PHE A 976 16.49 -33.15 -15.78
N VAL A 977 17.11 -34.03 -14.99
CA VAL A 977 16.87 -35.47 -15.04
C VAL A 977 15.39 -35.77 -14.83
N LYS A 978 14.72 -35.10 -13.89
CA LYS A 978 13.27 -35.22 -13.68
C LYS A 978 12.48 -34.83 -14.94
N ARG A 979 12.85 -33.74 -15.63
CA ARG A 979 12.18 -33.31 -16.87
C ARG A 979 12.42 -34.30 -18.02
N VAL A 980 13.65 -34.77 -18.21
CA VAL A 980 13.97 -35.82 -19.20
C VAL A 980 13.13 -37.08 -18.94
N ASN A 981 13.03 -37.50 -17.68
CA ASN A 981 12.19 -38.62 -17.29
C ASN A 981 10.72 -38.39 -17.66
N GLN A 982 10.18 -37.20 -17.38
CA GLN A 982 8.79 -36.86 -17.65
C GLN A 982 8.47 -36.70 -19.15
N ALA A 983 9.39 -36.17 -19.95
CA ALA A 983 9.22 -36.04 -21.38
C ALA A 983 9.27 -37.41 -22.07
N MET A 984 10.28 -38.22 -21.75
CA MET A 984 10.48 -39.53 -22.36
C MET A 984 9.45 -40.58 -21.89
N SER A 985 8.95 -40.50 -20.65
CA SER A 985 7.93 -41.44 -20.16
C SER A 985 6.60 -41.35 -20.91
N ARG A 986 6.38 -40.28 -21.70
CA ARG A 986 5.23 -40.18 -22.61
C ARG A 986 5.28 -41.21 -23.73
N ILE A 987 6.44 -41.78 -24.06
CA ILE A 987 6.56 -42.75 -25.16
C ILE A 987 6.11 -44.15 -24.69
N ASP A 988 6.34 -44.49 -23.43
CA ASP A 988 6.08 -45.81 -22.84
C ASP A 988 4.67 -46.36 -23.10
N PRO A 989 3.57 -45.61 -22.89
CA PRO A 989 2.23 -46.16 -23.04
C PRO A 989 1.92 -46.62 -24.46
N LEU A 990 2.43 -45.89 -25.46
CA LEU A 990 2.27 -46.24 -26.87
C LEU A 990 2.95 -47.57 -27.19
N LEU A 991 4.23 -47.68 -26.84
CA LEU A 991 5.05 -48.85 -27.15
C LEU A 991 4.62 -50.08 -26.34
N LYS A 992 4.27 -49.92 -25.05
CA LYS A 992 3.74 -51.02 -24.21
C LYS A 992 2.42 -51.57 -24.75
N THR A 993 1.55 -50.71 -25.28
CA THR A 993 0.31 -51.17 -25.94
C THR A 993 0.60 -51.97 -27.20
N LEU A 994 1.57 -51.55 -28.01
CA LEU A 994 1.95 -52.23 -29.25
C LEU A 994 2.63 -53.60 -29.02
N GLN A 995 3.28 -53.80 -27.86
CA GLN A 995 3.90 -55.07 -27.47
C GLN A 995 2.89 -56.19 -27.14
N VAL A 996 1.64 -55.84 -26.82
CA VAL A 996 0.62 -56.84 -26.45
C VAL A 996 0.14 -57.59 -27.69
N ARG A 997 0.16 -58.92 -27.65
CA ARG A 997 -0.30 -59.77 -28.74
C ARG A 997 -1.80 -59.56 -28.99
N PRO A 998 -2.26 -59.56 -30.25
CA PRO A 998 -3.66 -59.33 -30.61
C PRO A 998 -4.55 -60.57 -30.36
N SER A 999 -3.97 -61.72 -30.01
CA SER A 999 -4.68 -62.94 -29.63
C SER A 999 -4.27 -63.36 -28.21
N PRO A 1000 -5.22 -63.52 -27.27
CA PRO A 1000 -6.67 -63.35 -27.44
C PRO A 1000 -7.10 -61.87 -27.62
N PRO A 1001 -8.18 -61.57 -28.38
CA PRO A 1001 -8.61 -60.20 -28.74
C PRO A 1001 -8.83 -59.27 -27.54
N GLU A 1002 -9.24 -59.82 -26.40
CA GLU A 1002 -9.51 -59.10 -25.16
C GLU A 1002 -8.24 -58.46 -24.57
N ALA A 1003 -7.07 -59.07 -24.79
CA ALA A 1003 -5.81 -58.61 -24.22
C ALA A 1003 -5.37 -57.24 -24.79
N LEU A 1004 -5.55 -57.03 -26.10
CA LEU A 1004 -5.18 -55.76 -26.75
C LEU A 1004 -6.14 -54.62 -26.35
N VAL A 1005 -7.43 -54.92 -26.22
CA VAL A 1005 -8.45 -53.98 -25.75
C VAL A 1005 -8.15 -53.54 -24.30
N GLN A 1006 -7.83 -54.50 -23.43
CA GLN A 1006 -7.45 -54.20 -22.05
C GLN A 1006 -6.14 -53.40 -21.96
N ALA A 1007 -5.13 -53.76 -22.75
CA ALA A 1007 -3.86 -53.03 -22.79
C ALA A 1007 -4.04 -51.57 -23.21
N TYR A 1008 -4.90 -51.30 -24.18
CA TYR A 1008 -5.24 -49.95 -24.61
C TYR A 1008 -5.93 -49.15 -23.48
N LEU A 1009 -6.93 -49.74 -22.82
CA LEU A 1009 -7.66 -49.11 -21.72
C LEU A 1009 -6.77 -48.84 -20.49
N ILE A 1010 -5.73 -49.65 -20.26
CA ILE A 1010 -4.79 -49.47 -19.14
C ILE A 1010 -3.72 -48.43 -19.47
N HIS A 1011 -3.13 -48.49 -20.66
CA HIS A 1011 -1.96 -47.69 -21.00
C HIS A 1011 -2.31 -46.33 -21.62
N ILE A 1012 -3.22 -46.29 -22.61
CA ILE A 1012 -3.63 -45.04 -23.27
C ILE A 1012 -4.82 -44.40 -22.54
N ALA A 1013 -5.68 -45.23 -21.94
CA ALA A 1013 -6.72 -44.80 -20.99
C ALA A 1013 -7.69 -43.73 -21.53
N ASP A 1014 -8.10 -43.84 -22.80
CA ASP A 1014 -9.15 -43.01 -23.39
C ASP A 1014 -10.29 -43.82 -24.04
N LYS A 1015 -11.41 -43.15 -24.33
CA LYS A 1015 -12.61 -43.74 -24.96
C LYS A 1015 -12.67 -43.53 -26.50
N SER A 1016 -11.57 -43.10 -27.11
CA SER A 1016 -11.55 -42.61 -28.49
C SER A 1016 -11.41 -43.75 -29.50
N ASP A 1017 -12.51 -44.07 -30.21
CA ASP A 1017 -12.52 -45.06 -31.30
C ASP A 1017 -11.48 -44.71 -32.39
N THR A 1018 -11.21 -43.41 -32.60
CA THR A 1018 -10.22 -42.92 -33.56
C THR A 1018 -8.80 -43.27 -33.14
N ASN A 1019 -8.47 -43.09 -31.86
CA ASN A 1019 -7.15 -43.41 -31.31
C ASN A 1019 -6.92 -44.92 -31.27
N PHE A 1020 -7.95 -45.70 -30.91
CA PHE A 1020 -7.87 -47.16 -30.94
C PHE A 1020 -7.65 -47.71 -32.35
N ARG A 1021 -8.34 -47.15 -33.37
CA ARG A 1021 -8.10 -47.49 -34.79
C ARG A 1021 -6.66 -47.21 -35.22
N LYS A 1022 -6.10 -46.07 -34.81
CA LYS A 1022 -4.69 -45.73 -35.11
C LYS A 1022 -3.72 -46.74 -34.51
N ILE A 1023 -3.97 -47.23 -33.29
CA ILE A 1023 -3.15 -48.29 -32.67
C ILE A 1023 -3.26 -49.61 -33.44
N MET A 1024 -4.45 -50.01 -33.88
CA MET A 1024 -4.63 -51.21 -34.70
C MET A 1024 -3.96 -51.10 -36.07
N ASP A 1025 -3.98 -49.91 -36.68
CA ASP A 1025 -3.29 -49.62 -37.95
C ASP A 1025 -1.77 -49.64 -37.78
N LEU A 1026 -1.24 -49.12 -36.66
CA LEU A 1026 0.19 -49.19 -36.33
C LEU A 1026 0.67 -50.63 -36.17
N LYS A 1027 -0.15 -51.50 -35.58
CA LYS A 1027 0.14 -52.93 -35.40
C LYS A 1027 -0.08 -53.76 -36.67
N GLY A 1028 -0.71 -53.19 -37.71
CA GLY A 1028 -0.95 -53.87 -38.99
C GLY A 1028 -2.07 -54.91 -38.98
N ILE A 1029 -3.05 -54.78 -38.07
CA ILE A 1029 -4.19 -55.71 -37.97
C ILE A 1029 -5.08 -55.58 -39.20
N ARG A 1030 -5.53 -56.71 -39.77
CA ARG A 1030 -6.38 -56.73 -40.96
C ARG A 1030 -7.73 -56.11 -40.67
N LYS A 1031 -8.29 -55.36 -41.64
CA LYS A 1031 -9.61 -54.67 -41.49
C LYS A 1031 -10.75 -55.59 -41.04
N ALA A 1032 -10.73 -56.87 -41.42
CA ALA A 1032 -11.73 -57.85 -40.98
C ALA A 1032 -11.67 -58.11 -39.46
N GLU A 1033 -10.48 -58.18 -38.87
CA GLU A 1033 -10.24 -58.42 -37.45
C GLU A 1033 -10.41 -57.14 -36.62
N GLN A 1034 -10.19 -55.97 -37.21
CA GLN A 1034 -10.43 -54.66 -36.56
C GLN A 1034 -11.90 -54.47 -36.17
N THR A 1035 -12.84 -54.99 -36.97
CA THR A 1035 -14.29 -54.85 -36.69
C THR A 1035 -14.66 -55.57 -35.40
N GLN A 1036 -14.16 -56.80 -35.21
CA GLN A 1036 -14.38 -57.59 -34.00
C GLN A 1036 -13.76 -56.93 -32.75
N LEU A 1037 -12.57 -56.33 -32.88
CA LEU A 1037 -11.92 -55.61 -31.78
C LEU A 1037 -12.64 -54.31 -31.41
N LEU A 1038 -13.25 -53.61 -32.38
CA LEU A 1038 -14.05 -52.41 -32.13
C LEU A 1038 -15.35 -52.73 -31.39
N ASP A 1039 -16.00 -53.85 -31.73
CA ASP A 1039 -17.21 -54.29 -31.04
C ASP A 1039 -16.90 -54.69 -29.59
N LEU A 1040 -15.77 -55.38 -29.35
CA LEU A 1040 -15.27 -55.66 -28.01
C LEU A 1040 -14.93 -54.37 -27.25
N PHE A 1041 -14.22 -53.43 -27.88
CA PHE A 1041 -13.91 -52.14 -27.26
C PHE A 1041 -15.18 -51.36 -26.88
N ALA A 1042 -16.22 -51.37 -27.73
CA ALA A 1042 -17.51 -50.75 -27.43
C ALA A 1042 -18.21 -51.42 -26.23
N ALA A 1043 -18.12 -52.75 -26.11
CA ALA A 1043 -18.65 -53.50 -24.97
C ALA A 1043 -17.91 -53.17 -23.66
N PHE A 1044 -16.57 -53.07 -23.69
CA PHE A 1044 -15.77 -52.67 -22.53
C PHE A 1044 -15.98 -51.19 -22.14
N LYS A 1045 -16.19 -50.30 -23.13
CA LYS A 1045 -16.53 -48.88 -22.91
C LYS A 1045 -17.85 -48.69 -22.13
N ALA A 1046 -18.80 -49.60 -22.32
CA ALA A 1046 -20.10 -49.57 -21.64
C ALA A 1046 -20.09 -50.14 -20.20
N SER A 1047 -18.94 -50.67 -19.74
CA SER A 1047 -18.80 -51.24 -18.39
C SER A 1047 -18.71 -50.15 -17.31
N PRO A 1048 -19.40 -50.29 -16.16
CA PRO A 1048 -19.33 -49.34 -15.05
C PRO A 1048 -17.92 -49.11 -14.50
N SER A 1049 -17.02 -50.09 -14.64
CA SER A 1049 -15.63 -50.01 -14.15
C SER A 1049 -14.73 -49.05 -14.95
N HIS A 1050 -15.21 -48.50 -16.07
CA HIS A 1050 -14.45 -47.63 -16.97
C HIS A 1050 -15.13 -46.26 -17.18
N SER A 1051 -16.03 -45.86 -16.27
CA SER A 1051 -16.74 -44.59 -16.34
C SER A 1051 -15.81 -43.37 -16.24
N GLU A 1052 -14.70 -43.48 -15.51
CA GLU A 1052 -13.73 -42.40 -15.22
C GLU A 1052 -12.72 -42.12 -16.35
N LEU A 1053 -12.73 -42.87 -17.47
CA LEU A 1053 -11.80 -42.64 -18.58
C LEU A 1053 -12.12 -41.37 -19.38
N VAL A 1054 -11.08 -40.69 -19.88
CA VAL A 1054 -11.18 -39.44 -20.66
C VAL A 1054 -11.74 -39.73 -22.06
N GLU A 1055 -12.58 -38.86 -22.60
CA GLU A 1055 -13.23 -39.03 -23.92
C GLU A 1055 -12.22 -39.14 -25.08
N ASN A 1056 -11.16 -38.33 -25.07
CA ASN A 1056 -10.11 -38.37 -26.08
C ASN A 1056 -8.80 -37.84 -25.49
N SER A 1057 -7.74 -38.67 -25.47
CA SER A 1057 -6.42 -38.20 -25.06
C SER A 1057 -5.77 -37.40 -26.18
N THR A 1058 -5.13 -36.27 -25.85
CA THR A 1058 -4.35 -35.48 -26.83
C THR A 1058 -3.06 -36.18 -27.27
N PHE A 1059 -2.81 -37.37 -26.73
CA PHE A 1059 -1.65 -38.21 -26.92
C PHE A 1059 -1.40 -38.60 -28.40
N LEU A 1060 -2.47 -38.79 -29.18
CA LEU A 1060 -2.44 -39.24 -30.58
C LEU A 1060 -3.02 -38.21 -31.57
N THR A 1061 -3.11 -36.94 -31.15
CA THR A 1061 -3.62 -35.83 -31.97
C THR A 1061 -2.77 -35.46 -33.19
N PRO A 1062 -1.43 -35.72 -33.28
CA PRO A 1062 -0.65 -35.40 -34.48
C PRO A 1062 -1.00 -36.22 -35.75
N ILE A 1063 -2.06 -37.03 -35.72
CA ILE A 1063 -2.35 -38.05 -36.73
C ILE A 1063 -3.46 -37.55 -37.65
N GLN A 1064 -3.08 -37.00 -38.80
CA GLN A 1064 -3.97 -36.79 -39.95
C GLN A 1064 -3.47 -37.67 -41.11
N LEU A 1065 -4.21 -38.75 -41.42
CA LEU A 1065 -3.93 -39.69 -42.52
C LEU A 1065 -4.25 -39.03 -43.88
N GLN A 1066 -3.25 -38.79 -44.74
CA GLN A 1066 -3.46 -38.46 -46.16
C GLN A 1066 -3.82 -39.72 -46.96
N ALA A 1067 -4.90 -39.65 -47.75
CA ALA A 1067 -5.29 -40.68 -48.73
C ALA A 1067 -4.56 -40.45 -50.09
N PRO A 1068 -4.34 -41.49 -50.92
CA PRO A 1068 -3.58 -41.37 -52.17
C PRO A 1068 -4.44 -40.81 -53.33
N PRO A 1069 -3.92 -39.94 -54.21
CA PRO A 1069 -4.69 -39.39 -55.32
C PRO A 1069 -4.72 -40.34 -56.53
N SER A 1070 -5.92 -40.59 -57.06
CA SER A 1070 -6.16 -41.20 -58.37
C SER A 1070 -5.96 -40.21 -59.51
N ALA A 1071 -5.49 -40.71 -60.66
CA ALA A 1071 -5.07 -39.99 -61.84
C ALA A 1071 -6.15 -39.09 -62.50
N GLY A 1072 -5.72 -37.90 -62.96
CA GLY A 1072 -6.52 -37.02 -63.83
C GLY A 1072 -5.96 -35.59 -63.98
N THR A 1073 -5.13 -35.39 -65.00
CA THR A 1073 -4.92 -34.16 -65.81
C THR A 1073 -4.52 -32.82 -65.16
N ILE A 1074 -3.47 -32.25 -65.74
CA ILE A 1074 -2.70 -31.06 -65.36
C ILE A 1074 -3.45 -29.76 -65.70
N GLY A 1075 -3.49 -28.81 -64.76
CA GLY A 1075 -3.91 -27.42 -65.01
C GLY A 1075 -3.78 -26.53 -63.76
N SER A 1076 -2.73 -25.71 -63.72
CA SER A 1076 -2.59 -24.44 -62.95
C SER A 1076 -3.31 -24.34 -61.59
N ASN A 1077 -2.68 -24.83 -60.53
CA ASN A 1077 -2.89 -24.39 -59.14
C ASN A 1077 -1.75 -24.92 -58.26
N VAL A 1078 -0.67 -24.16 -58.11
CA VAL A 1078 0.42 -24.45 -57.14
C VAL A 1078 0.17 -23.64 -55.87
N GLY A 1079 -0.93 -23.95 -55.20
CA GLY A 1079 -1.38 -23.28 -53.99
C GLY A 1079 -2.55 -23.99 -53.34
N SER A 1080 -2.33 -25.15 -52.70
CA SER A 1080 -3.22 -25.68 -51.66
C SER A 1080 -2.70 -26.87 -50.84
N VAL A 1081 -1.39 -27.18 -50.83
CA VAL A 1081 -0.83 -28.25 -49.97
C VAL A 1081 0.15 -27.69 -48.96
N MET A 1082 -0.32 -26.80 -48.07
CA MET A 1082 0.36 -26.41 -46.82
C MET A 1082 -0.59 -25.95 -45.72
N GLY A 1083 -1.88 -26.26 -45.81
CA GLY A 1083 -2.86 -25.92 -44.78
C GLY A 1083 -3.36 -27.16 -44.05
N ASN A 1084 -2.64 -27.63 -43.02
CA ASN A 1084 -3.28 -28.26 -41.84
C ASN A 1084 -2.35 -28.59 -40.64
N MET A 1085 -1.23 -27.91 -40.47
CA MET A 1085 -0.63 -27.73 -39.13
C MET A 1085 -0.18 -26.28 -39.04
N GLY A 1086 -1.08 -25.43 -38.55
CA GLY A 1086 -0.87 -24.00 -38.46
C GLY A 1086 0.22 -23.65 -37.44
N THR A 1087 1.43 -23.46 -37.93
CA THR A 1087 2.22 -22.27 -37.59
C THR A 1087 1.41 -21.05 -38.05
N GLN A 1088 1.13 -20.11 -37.14
CA GLN A 1088 0.72 -18.77 -37.58
C GLN A 1088 1.90 -18.16 -38.33
N SER A 1089 1.69 -17.95 -39.63
CA SER A 1089 2.58 -17.18 -40.51
C SER A 1089 2.53 -15.71 -40.12
N LEU A 1090 3.68 -15.20 -39.68
CA LEU A 1090 4.05 -13.79 -39.70
C LEU A 1090 4.52 -13.42 -41.11
N ALA A 1091 3.59 -13.18 -42.04
CA ALA A 1091 3.83 -12.36 -43.22
C ALA A 1091 2.51 -12.01 -43.94
N SER A 1092 2.33 -10.72 -44.24
CA SER A 1092 1.24 -10.11 -45.01
C SER A 1092 -0.11 -9.91 -44.30
N GLY A 1093 -0.09 -9.11 -43.24
CA GLY A 1093 -1.24 -8.40 -42.68
C GLY A 1093 -0.71 -7.37 -41.70
N ARG A 1094 -1.26 -6.14 -41.67
CA ARG A 1094 -0.89 -5.11 -40.69
C ARG A 1094 -0.86 -5.75 -39.30
N PHE A 1095 0.31 -5.70 -38.68
CA PHE A 1095 0.59 -6.28 -37.37
C PHE A 1095 -0.24 -5.55 -36.31
N ASP A 1096 -1.02 -6.31 -35.53
CA ASP A 1096 -1.79 -5.80 -34.39
C ASP A 1096 -0.99 -6.05 -33.09
N PRO A 1097 -0.31 -5.02 -32.56
CA PRO A 1097 0.56 -5.16 -31.39
C PRO A 1097 -0.21 -5.54 -30.12
N ALA A 1098 -1.53 -5.29 -30.04
CA ALA A 1098 -2.34 -5.70 -28.88
C ALA A 1098 -2.65 -7.21 -28.88
N GLY A 1099 -2.80 -7.81 -30.07
CA GLY A 1099 -3.07 -9.24 -30.23
C GLY A 1099 -1.83 -10.10 -29.99
N LEU A 1100 -0.66 -9.69 -30.50
CA LEU A 1100 0.59 -10.41 -30.25
C LEU A 1100 1.09 -10.21 -28.82
N GLY A 1101 0.88 -9.01 -28.25
CA GLY A 1101 1.12 -8.72 -26.83
C GLY A 1101 0.33 -9.65 -25.92
N ASN A 1102 -0.98 -9.84 -26.14
CA ASN A 1102 -1.78 -10.77 -25.34
C ASN A 1102 -1.42 -12.25 -25.58
N MET A 1103 -0.98 -12.65 -26.77
CA MET A 1103 -0.54 -14.04 -27.03
C MET A 1103 0.87 -14.32 -26.48
N LEU A 1104 1.77 -13.34 -26.48
CA LEU A 1104 3.08 -13.41 -25.84
C LEU A 1104 2.99 -13.25 -24.33
N VAL A 1105 2.09 -12.41 -23.79
CA VAL A 1105 1.82 -12.27 -22.36
C VAL A 1105 1.18 -13.52 -21.79
N ASN A 1106 0.32 -14.23 -22.54
CA ASN A 1106 -0.19 -15.55 -22.11
C ASN A 1106 0.89 -16.64 -22.21
N ALA A 1107 1.76 -16.60 -23.23
CA ALA A 1107 2.89 -17.53 -23.34
C ALA A 1107 4.07 -17.20 -22.40
N ALA A 1108 4.19 -15.94 -21.95
CA ALA A 1108 5.16 -15.43 -20.99
C ALA A 1108 4.65 -15.55 -19.56
N ARG A 1109 3.34 -15.44 -19.26
CA ARG A 1109 2.78 -15.83 -17.96
C ARG A 1109 3.04 -17.30 -17.66
N ASP A 1110 2.85 -18.19 -18.65
CA ASP A 1110 3.18 -19.62 -18.53
C ASP A 1110 4.70 -19.89 -18.48
N GLY A 1111 5.53 -18.92 -18.87
CA GLY A 1111 6.99 -19.01 -18.87
C GLY A 1111 7.68 -18.38 -17.65
N VAL A 1112 7.13 -17.30 -17.11
CA VAL A 1112 7.66 -16.53 -15.97
C VAL A 1112 7.43 -17.28 -14.65
N ASP A 1113 6.35 -18.06 -14.54
CA ASP A 1113 6.15 -19.02 -13.44
C ASP A 1113 7.17 -20.19 -13.44
N ARG A 1114 8.00 -20.30 -14.50
CA ARG A 1114 9.02 -21.35 -14.65
C ARG A 1114 10.46 -20.87 -14.47
N PHE A 1115 10.70 -19.58 -14.21
CA PHE A 1115 12.02 -19.01 -13.95
C PHE A 1115 12.09 -18.40 -12.54
N GLY A 1116 12.16 -19.26 -11.51
CA GLY A 1116 12.44 -18.81 -10.14
C GLY A 1116 13.94 -18.59 -9.91
N SER A 1117 14.30 -17.40 -9.42
CA SER A 1117 15.56 -17.14 -8.69
C SER A 1117 15.30 -17.17 -7.17
N PRO A 1118 16.30 -17.52 -6.34
CA PRO A 1118 16.09 -17.98 -4.97
C PRO A 1118 15.80 -16.84 -3.99
N ALA A 1119 14.83 -17.05 -3.10
CA ALA A 1119 14.69 -16.28 -1.86
C ALA A 1119 15.69 -16.79 -0.81
N PRO A 1120 16.28 -15.91 0.02
CA PRO A 1120 17.29 -16.28 1.01
C PRO A 1120 16.67 -16.90 2.27
N GLY A 1121 17.15 -18.10 2.63
CA GLY A 1121 17.33 -18.56 4.01
C GLY A 1121 16.09 -18.94 4.82
N ALA A 1122 15.74 -20.22 4.83
CA ALA A 1122 15.16 -20.88 6.00
C ALA A 1122 15.57 -22.37 6.01
N GLN A 1123 16.57 -22.69 6.82
CA GLN A 1123 16.94 -24.06 7.16
C GLN A 1123 15.82 -24.70 7.99
N GLN A 1124 15.20 -25.76 7.46
CA GLN A 1124 14.49 -26.75 8.26
C GLN A 1124 15.41 -27.94 8.51
N HIS A 1125 15.73 -28.18 9.78
CA HIS A 1125 16.42 -29.39 10.22
C HIS A 1125 15.41 -30.53 10.38
N ALA A 1126 15.74 -31.66 9.77
CA ALA A 1126 15.04 -32.93 9.85
C ALA A 1126 15.33 -33.66 11.16
N GLU A 1127 14.31 -34.34 11.69
CA GLU A 1127 14.44 -35.41 12.69
C GLU A 1127 14.86 -36.73 12.03
N GLY A 1128 15.71 -37.51 12.71
CA GLY A 1128 16.04 -38.87 12.31
C GLY A 1128 17.11 -39.55 13.19
N GLY A 1129 16.69 -40.06 14.36
CA GLY A 1129 17.04 -41.37 14.92
C GLY A 1129 18.50 -41.87 15.03
N ASP A 1130 18.97 -41.87 16.28
CA ASP A 1130 19.68 -42.94 17.03
C ASP A 1130 21.09 -43.44 16.60
N GLY A 1131 22.03 -43.31 17.53
CA GLY A 1131 23.40 -43.84 17.44
C GLY A 1131 24.28 -43.46 18.63
N LYS A 1132 24.24 -44.28 19.70
CA LYS A 1132 25.04 -44.17 20.94
C LYS A 1132 26.56 -44.15 20.70
N ALA A 1133 27.29 -43.26 21.40
CA ALA A 1133 28.52 -43.59 22.15
C ALA A 1133 28.97 -42.44 23.07
N ASN A 1134 29.32 -42.78 24.31
CA ASN A 1134 29.77 -41.92 25.41
C ASN A 1134 31.15 -41.28 25.18
N LEU A 1135 31.39 -40.08 25.72
CA LEU A 1135 32.46 -39.87 26.71
C LEU A 1135 32.28 -38.57 27.50
N ASN A 1136 32.51 -38.71 28.81
CA ASN A 1136 32.38 -37.74 29.88
C ASN A 1136 33.57 -36.76 29.94
N ASP A 1137 33.36 -35.68 30.71
CA ASP A 1137 34.38 -34.86 31.38
C ASP A 1137 35.29 -33.95 30.54
N ASN A 1138 35.00 -32.65 30.56
CA ASN A 1138 35.81 -31.70 31.34
C ASN A 1138 35.24 -30.28 31.33
N LEU A 1139 35.46 -29.59 32.45
CA LEU A 1139 35.35 -28.13 32.68
C LEU A 1139 33.97 -27.55 33.00
N LYS A 1140 33.52 -27.90 34.21
CA LYS A 1140 33.17 -26.90 35.24
C LYS A 1140 34.15 -25.71 35.19
N ASN A 1141 33.64 -24.49 35.02
CA ASN A 1141 33.97 -23.29 35.82
C ASN A 1141 33.50 -22.02 35.12
N ILE A 1142 32.45 -21.38 35.65
CA ILE A 1142 32.41 -19.98 36.14
C ILE A 1142 30.94 -19.59 36.26
N GLY A 1143 30.32 -20.06 37.34
CA GLY A 1143 29.16 -19.44 37.96
C GLY A 1143 29.63 -18.84 39.28
N LYS A 1144 29.97 -17.55 39.31
CA LYS A 1144 30.19 -16.75 40.52
C LYS A 1144 29.96 -15.27 40.21
N PHE A 1145 28.72 -14.81 40.17
CA PHE A 1145 28.45 -13.37 40.33
C PHE A 1145 27.20 -12.99 41.13
N PHE A 1146 26.45 -13.93 41.71
CA PHE A 1146 25.43 -13.59 42.70
C PHE A 1146 25.50 -14.52 43.92
N ARG A 1147 25.90 -13.93 45.05
CA ARG A 1147 25.64 -14.47 46.39
C ARG A 1147 25.46 -13.31 47.36
N ARG A 1148 24.22 -13.01 47.71
CA ARG A 1148 23.80 -12.74 49.09
C ARG A 1148 22.28 -12.60 49.11
N ASP A 1149 21.60 -13.57 49.69
CA ASP A 1149 20.84 -13.29 50.91
C ASP A 1149 20.61 -14.58 51.72
N VAL A 1150 20.46 -14.35 53.01
CA VAL A 1150 20.70 -15.26 54.13
C VAL A 1150 19.36 -15.63 54.78
N GLY A 1151 19.24 -16.91 55.17
CA GLY A 1151 18.35 -17.42 56.22
C GLY A 1151 16.96 -17.84 55.71
N GLY A 1152 16.51 -19.09 55.80
CA GLY A 1152 16.91 -20.24 56.60
C GLY A 1152 15.71 -20.69 57.44
N PHE A 1153 15.16 -21.88 57.19
CA PHE A 1153 14.85 -22.91 58.20
C PHE A 1153 14.28 -24.19 57.54
N ARG A 1154 14.75 -25.33 58.06
CA ARG A 1154 14.40 -26.75 57.83
C ARG A 1154 12.88 -27.01 57.87
N GLY A 1155 12.28 -28.07 57.31
CA GLY A 1155 12.70 -29.40 56.84
C GLY A 1155 11.49 -30.35 56.94
N PHE A 1156 11.62 -31.59 56.42
CA PHE A 1156 10.61 -32.68 56.26
C PHE A 1156 9.68 -32.53 55.04
N GLY A 1157 9.46 -33.51 54.15
CA GLY A 1157 9.93 -34.89 54.05
C GLY A 1157 8.94 -35.72 53.21
N LYS A 1158 9.46 -36.57 52.30
CA LYS A 1158 8.85 -37.72 51.58
C LYS A 1158 7.78 -37.41 50.50
N SER A 1159 7.95 -37.74 49.21
CA SER A 1159 8.12 -39.06 48.53
C SER A 1159 6.95 -40.01 48.81
N GLU A 1160 6.25 -40.63 47.87
CA GLU A 1160 6.38 -40.84 46.42
C GLU A 1160 5.00 -41.34 45.93
N GLY A 1161 4.67 -41.07 44.67
CA GLY A 1161 3.44 -41.51 43.98
C GLY A 1161 3.33 -40.82 42.65
#